data_AF-A0A8H6CQ76-F1
#
_entry.id   AF-A0A8H6CQ76-F1
#
_cell.length_a   1.000
_cell.length_b   1.000
_cell.length_c   1.000
_cell.angle_alpha   90.00
_cell.angle_beta   90.00
_cell.angle_gamma   90.00
#
_symmetry.space_group_name_H-M   'P 1'
#
loop_
_entity.id
_entity.type
_entity.pdbx_description
1 polymer ?
#
loop_
_entity_poly.entity_id
_entity_poly.type
_entity_poly.pdbx_seq_one_letter_code
_entity_poly.pdbx_strand_id
1 'polypeptide(L)'
;MGTQQLSPRQAHALFDILTHHETYAEIQALKDPKTVSDFEVPGEPKKPDSSASPLLQILLHKFVYVLPGLRDVAPDFWTNVKDLVVALAQGNLSESYDKGSIGIRKTLSTATASIVEYVSRGCLGGYPRHAGNKERKYDTSDPDDVVAAWDEFLQQIIYGDMLDRLFAKAAETDKLSDHEPLVQAAHEYAFTILGSFLHYIIVISPRGQSILPLLTKAHNLAPYFMIRQTLKLGNAASMLNGMVKLILAKMNLSTVTSWFGGQPSDSGMNLMQQIISTVLSSDSSELKKRASAIEKDKDAPKKEHLALLKAYGSKSNEEQRKDRSESESQPESIVNAIFTSSSNAANPSEYQHKLALEYLAIQLAIRDREELVDGLCHHSPDLLTSSIRTVIPAYDPIIRGLHQAYDLSGGISDLENFLNDLISVSTVKSKGGVAQPPSVEDFCRLLQKHQGSSHRFIHQVLKNNKDLAQRYYDYAMHAARQYRQETERAIDDEGTRTAAAGDFTPHLESLFSNLSEAERAQVLEEINSHAEYLFTLTHSSTQSMKTVIHHLAEGESDIQRGPGMYLSRWQTLMDETPITPANPSGPVRSGKSESVRDATTVDIDGKSKGDAANLEKVSDSDAAPPDASNTVRLLVPGFQDVLRGVIEK
;
A
#
# COMPACT_ATOMS: atom_id res chain seq x y z
N MET A 1 -8.48 26.53 37.83
CA MET A 1 -9.40 26.22 36.72
C MET A 1 -9.18 24.77 36.39
N GLY A 2 -10.21 23.93 36.51
CA GLY A 2 -10.06 22.49 36.28
C GLY A 2 -9.74 22.22 34.81
N THR A 3 -8.65 21.53 34.53
CA THR A 3 -8.33 21.02 33.20
C THR A 3 -9.42 20.03 32.80
N GLN A 4 -10.23 20.37 31.79
CA GLN A 4 -11.20 19.44 31.23
C GLN A 4 -10.45 18.27 30.58
N GLN A 5 -10.54 17.08 31.20
CA GLN A 5 -9.96 15.85 30.67
C GLN A 5 -10.86 15.28 29.57
N LEU A 6 -10.24 14.67 28.56
CA LEU A 6 -10.95 13.97 27.48
C LEU A 6 -11.49 12.64 28.02
N SER A 7 -12.70 12.27 27.62
CA SER A 7 -13.17 10.89 27.86
C SER A 7 -12.32 9.88 27.07
N PRO A 8 -12.30 8.59 27.44
CA PRO A 8 -11.59 7.57 26.67
C PRO A 8 -11.99 7.55 25.19
N ARG A 9 -13.29 7.65 24.89
CA ARG A 9 -13.80 7.71 23.51
C ARG A 9 -13.32 8.96 22.77
N GLN A 10 -13.28 10.11 23.44
CA GLN A 10 -12.77 11.37 22.86
C GLN A 10 -11.27 11.30 22.58
N ALA A 11 -10.49 10.76 23.52
CA ALA A 11 -9.05 10.57 23.35
C ALA A 11 -8.75 9.60 22.19
N HIS A 12 -9.53 8.52 22.05
CA HIS A 12 -9.42 7.59 20.94
C HIS A 12 -9.72 8.26 19.60
N ALA A 13 -10.82 9.00 19.50
CA ALA A 13 -11.20 9.71 18.28
C ALA A 13 -10.16 10.75 17.88
N LEU A 14 -9.66 11.55 18.84
CA LEU A 14 -8.60 12.51 18.59
C LEU A 14 -7.32 11.82 18.09
N PHE A 15 -6.94 10.71 18.71
CA PHE A 15 -5.78 9.93 18.29
C PHE A 15 -5.93 9.38 16.88
N ASP A 16 -7.11 8.84 16.56
CA ASP A 16 -7.43 8.30 15.24
C ASP A 16 -7.34 9.39 14.15
N ILE A 17 -7.90 10.58 14.38
CA ILE A 17 -7.80 11.74 13.48
C ILE A 17 -6.33 12.10 13.26
N LEU A 18 -5.58 12.37 14.33
CA LEU A 18 -4.20 12.87 14.20
C LEU A 18 -3.29 11.84 13.51
N THR A 19 -3.39 10.57 13.88
CA THR A 19 -2.59 9.50 13.24
C THR A 19 -2.99 9.25 11.78
N HIS A 20 -4.28 9.33 11.44
CA HIS A 20 -4.75 9.20 10.05
C HIS A 20 -4.17 10.29 9.16
N HIS A 21 -4.32 11.56 9.57
CA HIS A 21 -3.86 12.70 8.79
C HIS A 21 -2.33 12.77 8.72
N GLU A 22 -1.62 12.51 9.81
CA GLU A 22 -0.15 12.53 9.82
C GLU A 22 0.43 11.40 8.96
N THR A 23 -0.07 10.18 9.10
CA THR A 23 0.41 9.03 8.30
C THR A 23 0.28 9.31 6.81
N TYR A 24 -0.87 9.84 6.40
CA TYR A 24 -1.10 10.15 5.00
C TYR A 24 -0.25 11.33 4.52
N ALA A 25 -0.11 12.39 5.33
CA ALA A 25 0.73 13.53 5.01
C ALA A 25 2.20 13.14 4.82
N GLU A 26 2.77 12.31 5.71
CA GLU A 26 4.15 11.83 5.59
C GLU A 26 4.35 10.97 4.33
N ILE A 27 3.42 10.06 4.03
CA ILE A 27 3.47 9.24 2.80
C ILE A 27 3.38 10.12 1.55
N GLN A 28 2.54 11.17 1.57
CA GLN A 28 2.48 12.13 0.47
C GLN A 28 3.75 12.95 0.34
N ALA A 29 4.44 13.26 1.44
CA ALA A 29 5.67 14.03 1.46
C ALA A 29 6.85 13.27 0.81
N LEU A 30 6.79 11.93 0.72
CA LEU A 30 7.79 11.09 0.04
C LEU A 30 7.93 11.39 -1.47
N LYS A 31 7.01 12.17 -2.06
CA LYS A 31 7.16 12.67 -3.44
C LYS A 31 8.23 13.76 -3.56
N ASP A 32 8.60 14.41 -2.47
CA ASP A 32 9.67 15.40 -2.45
C ASP A 32 11.01 14.70 -2.15
N PRO A 33 12.01 14.80 -3.04
CA PRO A 33 13.35 14.27 -2.81
C PRO A 33 14.00 14.72 -1.49
N LYS A 34 13.65 15.92 -0.99
CA LYS A 34 14.17 16.45 0.28
C LYS A 34 13.67 15.63 1.46
N THR A 35 12.37 15.34 1.52
CA THR A 35 11.78 14.50 2.57
C THR A 35 12.48 13.14 2.66
N VAL A 36 12.75 12.51 1.52
CA VAL A 36 13.46 11.22 1.46
C VAL A 36 14.90 11.34 1.98
N SER A 37 15.58 12.44 1.63
CA SER A 37 16.97 12.70 2.04
C SER A 37 17.10 12.98 3.55
N ASP A 38 16.01 13.39 4.19
CA ASP A 38 15.97 13.74 5.61
C ASP A 38 15.81 12.54 6.53
N PHE A 39 15.40 11.37 6.01
CA PHE A 39 15.34 10.14 6.81
C PHE A 39 16.70 9.80 7.41
N GLU A 40 16.68 9.52 8.71
CA GLU A 40 17.85 9.04 9.45
C GLU A 40 18.08 7.58 9.10
N VAL A 41 19.31 7.21 8.73
CA VAL A 41 19.67 5.83 8.45
C VAL A 41 20.65 5.28 9.50
N PRO A 42 20.64 3.96 9.76
CA PRO A 42 21.55 3.35 10.73
C PRO A 42 23.02 3.70 10.47
N GLY A 43 23.69 4.25 11.49
CA GLY A 43 25.10 4.63 11.45
C GLY A 43 25.38 6.10 11.10
N GLU A 44 24.38 6.88 10.67
CA GLU A 44 24.52 8.34 10.53
C GLU A 44 24.39 9.05 11.91
N PRO A 45 25.11 10.16 12.13
CA PRO A 45 24.92 10.97 13.33
C PRO A 45 23.51 11.57 13.35
N LYS A 46 22.84 11.53 14.51
CA LYS A 46 21.51 12.15 14.69
C LYS A 46 21.55 13.62 14.27
N LYS A 47 20.62 14.02 13.40
CA LYS A 47 20.51 15.42 12.97
C LYS A 47 19.73 16.21 14.05
N PRO A 48 20.17 17.43 14.41
CA PRO A 48 19.50 18.24 15.44
C PRO A 48 18.12 18.74 15.00
N ASP A 49 17.87 18.80 13.69
CA ASP A 49 16.56 19.07 13.12
C ASP A 49 15.82 17.74 12.92
N SER A 50 14.88 17.46 13.81
CA SER A 50 14.02 16.28 13.85
C SER A 50 13.37 15.96 12.48
N SER A 51 13.36 14.68 12.08
CA SER A 51 12.83 14.16 10.80
C SER A 51 11.53 14.86 10.35
N ALA A 52 11.45 15.19 9.06
CA ALA A 52 10.24 15.71 8.40
C ALA A 52 9.12 14.67 8.28
N SER A 53 9.40 13.40 8.61
CA SER A 53 8.44 12.29 8.64
C SER A 53 8.66 11.46 9.91
N PRO A 54 8.35 12.04 11.09
CA PRO A 54 8.69 11.42 12.36
C PRO A 54 7.96 10.10 12.60
N LEU A 55 6.70 9.95 12.16
CA LEU A 55 5.95 8.73 12.34
C LEU A 55 6.58 7.56 11.56
N LEU A 56 6.86 7.76 10.28
CA LEU A 56 7.54 6.77 9.45
C LEU A 56 8.94 6.46 10.00
N GLN A 57 9.67 7.45 10.50
CA GLN A 57 10.97 7.25 11.14
C GLN A 57 10.86 6.37 12.40
N ILE A 58 9.83 6.55 13.24
CA ILE A 58 9.55 5.67 14.40
C ILE A 58 9.34 4.23 13.94
N LEU A 59 8.54 4.02 12.89
CA LEU A 59 8.25 2.69 12.36
C LEU A 59 9.49 2.01 11.77
N LEU A 60 10.35 2.76 11.06
CA LEU A 60 11.61 2.25 10.55
C LEU A 60 12.52 1.75 11.68
N HIS A 61 12.69 2.54 12.75
CA HIS A 61 13.49 2.16 13.91
C HIS A 61 12.94 0.93 14.63
N LYS A 62 11.62 0.89 14.86
CA LYS A 62 11.00 -0.17 15.66
C LYS A 62 10.88 -1.51 14.94
N PHE A 63 10.73 -1.51 13.61
CA PHE A 63 10.44 -2.72 12.85
C PHE A 63 11.46 -3.01 11.75
N VAL A 64 11.83 -2.02 10.92
CA VAL A 64 12.62 -2.27 9.71
C VAL A 64 14.11 -2.43 10.01
N TYR A 65 14.70 -1.55 10.82
CA TYR A 65 16.13 -1.57 11.15
C TYR A 65 16.54 -2.72 12.06
N VAL A 66 15.59 -3.36 12.72
CA VAL A 66 15.82 -4.51 13.59
C VAL A 66 15.44 -5.85 12.95
N LEU A 67 14.92 -5.82 11.71
CA LEU A 67 14.53 -7.02 10.97
C LEU A 67 15.75 -7.93 10.71
N PRO A 68 15.65 -9.26 10.96
CA PRO A 68 16.71 -10.21 10.61
C PRO A 68 17.10 -10.08 9.13
N GLY A 69 18.40 -9.89 8.86
CA GLY A 69 18.94 -9.64 7.52
C GLY A 69 19.16 -8.17 7.22
N LEU A 70 18.27 -7.27 7.63
CA LEU A 70 18.44 -5.81 7.47
C LEU A 70 19.22 -5.16 8.60
N ARG A 71 19.10 -5.68 9.84
CA ARG A 71 19.83 -5.14 10.99
C ARG A 71 21.35 -5.20 10.82
N ASP A 72 21.82 -6.18 10.06
CA ASP A 72 23.24 -6.50 9.93
C ASP A 72 23.82 -6.02 8.56
N VAL A 73 23.07 -5.24 7.78
CA VAL A 73 23.55 -4.63 6.53
C VAL A 73 24.61 -3.56 6.80
N ALA A 74 25.54 -3.36 5.86
CA ALA A 74 26.47 -2.25 5.92
C ALA A 74 25.73 -0.89 5.82
N PRO A 75 26.20 0.19 6.46
CA PRO A 75 25.58 1.52 6.36
C PRO A 75 25.35 2.00 4.92
N ASP A 76 26.30 1.71 4.02
CA ASP A 76 26.21 2.05 2.59
C ASP A 76 24.97 1.45 1.89
N PHE A 77 24.40 0.36 2.41
CA PHE A 77 23.13 -0.17 1.90
C PHE A 77 22.01 0.86 2.05
N TRP A 78 21.87 1.45 3.23
CA TRP A 78 20.82 2.42 3.49
C TRP A 78 21.04 3.71 2.71
N THR A 79 22.30 4.12 2.52
CA THR A 79 22.66 5.21 1.62
C THR A 79 22.22 4.91 0.19
N ASN A 80 22.53 3.72 -0.35
CA ASN A 80 22.12 3.31 -1.70
C ASN A 80 20.60 3.26 -1.87
N VAL A 81 19.86 2.76 -0.87
CA VAL A 81 18.39 2.75 -0.87
C VAL A 81 17.85 4.17 -0.87
N LYS A 82 18.40 5.05 -0.01
CA LYS A 82 18.04 6.47 0.04
C LYS A 82 18.29 7.14 -1.31
N ASP A 83 19.46 6.95 -1.91
CA ASP A 83 19.81 7.50 -3.22
C ASP A 83 18.88 7.00 -4.34
N LEU A 84 18.52 5.72 -4.33
CA LEU A 84 17.55 5.15 -5.28
C LEU A 84 16.17 5.80 -5.14
N VAL A 85 15.65 5.94 -3.91
CA VAL A 85 14.34 6.56 -3.68
C VAL A 85 14.38 8.06 -4.02
N VAL A 86 15.48 8.75 -3.71
CA VAL A 86 15.72 10.15 -4.13
C VAL A 86 15.72 10.28 -5.65
N ALA A 87 16.40 9.40 -6.38
CA ALA A 87 16.40 9.40 -7.84
C ALA A 87 15.00 9.18 -8.43
N LEU A 88 14.21 8.27 -7.84
CA LEU A 88 12.82 8.05 -8.23
C LEU A 88 11.92 9.25 -7.93
N ALA A 89 12.13 9.93 -6.80
CA ALA A 89 11.41 11.15 -6.44
C ALA A 89 11.78 12.32 -7.36
N GLN A 90 13.04 12.44 -7.77
CA GLN A 90 13.52 13.43 -8.74
C GLN A 90 12.89 13.23 -10.12
N GLY A 91 12.51 11.99 -10.44
CA GLY A 91 11.69 11.65 -11.59
C GLY A 91 10.32 12.34 -11.59
N ASN A 92 9.90 13.07 -10.54
CA ASN A 92 8.73 13.97 -10.52
C ASN A 92 7.47 13.37 -11.17
N LEU A 93 7.14 12.10 -10.90
CA LEU A 93 6.06 11.43 -11.64
C LEU A 93 4.72 12.16 -11.40
N SER A 94 3.87 12.19 -12.42
CA SER A 94 2.69 13.05 -12.44
C SER A 94 1.59 12.65 -11.46
N GLU A 95 0.84 13.66 -10.99
CA GLU A 95 -0.24 13.52 -10.01
C GLU A 95 -1.58 13.12 -10.65
N SER A 96 -2.49 12.56 -9.84
CA SER A 96 -3.86 12.23 -10.30
C SER A 96 -4.66 13.47 -10.71
N TYR A 97 -4.37 14.63 -10.08
CA TYR A 97 -4.97 15.91 -10.43
C TYR A 97 -4.76 16.24 -11.91
N ASP A 98 -3.50 16.23 -12.36
CA ASP A 98 -3.11 16.60 -13.72
C ASP A 98 -3.62 15.61 -14.76
N LYS A 99 -3.72 14.33 -14.38
CA LYS A 99 -4.22 13.25 -15.25
C LYS A 99 -5.75 13.18 -15.35
N GLY A 100 -6.48 13.98 -14.56
CA GLY A 100 -7.94 13.97 -14.58
C GLY A 100 -8.60 12.68 -14.08
N SER A 101 -7.83 11.78 -13.46
CA SER A 101 -8.24 10.41 -13.07
C SER A 101 -7.33 9.86 -11.97
N ILE A 102 -7.82 8.91 -11.17
CA ILE A 102 -7.03 8.27 -10.11
C ILE A 102 -6.03 7.28 -10.72
N GLY A 103 -4.75 7.44 -10.37
CA GLY A 103 -3.67 6.58 -10.86
C GLY A 103 -3.22 5.50 -9.89
N ILE A 104 -2.53 4.47 -10.44
CA ILE A 104 -2.00 3.33 -9.67
C ILE A 104 -1.13 3.81 -8.49
N ARG A 105 -0.27 4.80 -8.70
CA ARG A 105 0.55 5.38 -7.61
C ARG A 105 -0.31 5.93 -6.48
N LYS A 106 -1.39 6.64 -6.81
CA LYS A 106 -2.30 7.20 -5.82
C LYS A 106 -3.01 6.08 -5.06
N THR A 107 -3.57 5.12 -5.79
CA THR A 107 -4.21 3.92 -5.24
C THR A 107 -3.29 3.18 -4.25
N LEU A 108 -2.02 2.94 -4.63
CA LEU A 108 -1.03 2.29 -3.76
C LEU A 108 -0.61 3.14 -2.56
N SER A 109 -0.46 4.47 -2.74
CA SER A 109 -0.09 5.37 -1.64
C SER A 109 -1.17 5.45 -0.58
N THR A 110 -2.45 5.53 -0.97
CA THR A 110 -3.57 5.55 -0.03
C THR A 110 -3.79 4.18 0.61
N ALA A 111 -3.56 3.09 -0.12
CA ALA A 111 -3.55 1.73 0.45
C ALA A 111 -2.49 1.61 1.55
N THR A 112 -1.27 2.06 1.25
CA THR A 112 -0.15 2.05 2.20
C THR A 112 -0.48 2.87 3.44
N ALA A 113 -1.01 4.09 3.28
CA ALA A 113 -1.42 4.93 4.40
C ALA A 113 -2.48 4.26 5.27
N SER A 114 -3.50 3.66 4.65
CA SER A 114 -4.58 2.97 5.37
C SER A 114 -4.13 1.76 6.19
N ILE A 115 -2.96 1.17 5.88
CA ILE A 115 -2.39 0.05 6.64
C ILE A 115 -1.41 0.57 7.70
N VAL A 116 -0.53 1.48 7.30
CA VAL A 116 0.52 2.05 8.16
C VAL A 116 -0.06 2.78 9.37
N GLU A 117 -1.24 3.39 9.24
CA GLU A 117 -1.91 4.06 10.36
C GLU A 117 -2.27 3.09 11.51
N TYR A 118 -2.62 1.83 11.22
CA TYR A 118 -2.93 0.84 12.26
C TYR A 118 -1.68 0.40 13.01
N VAL A 119 -0.59 0.17 12.26
CA VAL A 119 0.74 -0.13 12.83
C VAL A 119 1.18 1.04 13.72
N SER A 120 1.00 2.28 13.25
CA SER A 120 1.30 3.51 13.95
C SER A 120 0.53 3.63 15.26
N ARG A 121 -0.80 3.49 15.23
CA ARG A 121 -1.67 3.56 16.42
C ARG A 121 -1.31 2.49 17.44
N GLY A 122 -1.12 1.25 17.00
CA GLY A 122 -0.75 0.15 17.89
C GLY A 122 0.62 0.34 18.54
N CYS A 123 1.57 0.93 17.81
CA CYS A 123 2.93 1.20 18.26
C CYS A 123 3.06 2.41 19.22
N LEU A 124 2.22 3.41 19.04
CA LEU A 124 2.21 4.64 19.83
C LEU A 124 1.29 4.53 21.06
N GLY A 125 0.11 3.92 20.89
CA GLY A 125 -0.87 3.78 21.97
C GLY A 125 -0.81 2.43 22.70
N GLY A 126 -0.29 1.38 22.07
CA GLY A 126 -0.32 0.01 22.59
C GLY A 126 -1.71 -0.64 22.46
N TYR A 127 -1.74 -1.97 22.50
CA TYR A 127 -2.95 -2.79 22.49
C TYR A 127 -3.48 -2.95 23.92
N PRO A 128 -4.73 -2.58 24.24
CA PRO A 128 -5.27 -2.70 25.58
C PRO A 128 -5.23 -4.14 26.09
N ARG A 129 -4.57 -4.37 27.23
CA ARG A 129 -4.62 -5.67 27.90
C ARG A 129 -6.04 -5.93 28.40
N HIS A 130 -6.52 -7.18 28.40
CA HIS A 130 -7.69 -7.59 29.20
C HIS A 130 -7.53 -8.99 29.77
N ALA A 131 -8.42 -9.34 30.72
CA ALA A 131 -8.52 -10.71 31.21
C ALA A 131 -9.17 -11.55 30.10
N GLY A 132 -8.34 -12.28 29.35
CA GLY A 132 -8.81 -13.24 28.35
C GLY A 132 -9.57 -14.40 28.96
N ASN A 133 -10.37 -15.10 28.15
CA ASN A 133 -11.09 -16.30 28.58
C ASN A 133 -10.38 -17.56 28.08
N LYS A 134 -9.43 -18.07 28.87
CA LYS A 134 -8.62 -19.24 28.52
C LYS A 134 -9.42 -20.55 28.38
N GLU A 135 -10.66 -20.59 28.86
CA GLU A 135 -11.52 -21.78 28.78
C GLU A 135 -12.47 -21.74 27.57
N ARG A 136 -12.57 -20.61 26.86
CA ARG A 136 -13.41 -20.50 25.66
C ARG A 136 -12.87 -21.43 24.57
N LYS A 137 -13.78 -22.20 23.99
CA LYS A 137 -13.53 -22.98 22.78
C LYS A 137 -14.03 -22.16 21.59
N TYR A 138 -13.32 -22.28 20.48
CA TYR A 138 -13.61 -21.53 19.26
C TYR A 138 -13.98 -22.50 18.15
N ASP A 139 -15.13 -22.27 17.53
CA ASP A 139 -15.56 -22.95 16.31
C ASP A 139 -15.28 -22.05 15.09
N THR A 140 -14.55 -22.55 14.10
CA THR A 140 -14.23 -21.79 12.88
C THR A 140 -15.45 -21.58 11.97
N SER A 141 -16.53 -22.32 12.19
CA SER A 141 -17.79 -22.15 11.48
C SER A 141 -18.74 -21.15 12.14
N ASP A 142 -18.48 -20.78 13.39
CA ASP A 142 -19.23 -19.73 14.09
C ASP A 142 -18.51 -18.38 13.92
N PRO A 143 -19.11 -17.42 13.18
CA PRO A 143 -18.48 -16.13 12.97
C PRO A 143 -18.25 -15.31 14.25
N ASP A 144 -19.06 -15.50 15.29
CA ASP A 144 -18.87 -14.85 16.60
C ASP A 144 -17.63 -15.38 17.32
N ASP A 145 -17.35 -16.68 17.18
CA ASP A 145 -16.13 -17.29 17.69
C ASP A 145 -14.91 -16.84 16.91
N VAL A 146 -14.97 -16.74 15.58
CA VAL A 146 -13.85 -16.26 14.76
C VAL A 146 -13.45 -14.82 15.12
N VAL A 147 -14.44 -13.92 15.26
CA VAL A 147 -14.17 -12.52 15.67
C VAL A 147 -13.56 -12.46 17.08
N ALA A 148 -14.10 -13.22 18.03
CA ALA A 148 -13.57 -13.23 19.39
C ALA A 148 -12.20 -13.93 19.51
N ALA A 149 -11.93 -14.92 18.66
CA ALA A 149 -10.65 -15.63 18.62
C ALA A 149 -9.52 -14.70 18.20
N TRP A 150 -9.77 -13.79 17.26
CA TRP A 150 -8.75 -12.84 16.80
C TRP A 150 -8.25 -11.95 17.93
N ASP A 151 -9.17 -11.40 18.73
CA ASP A 151 -8.81 -10.56 19.88
C ASP A 151 -8.01 -11.34 20.94
N GLU A 152 -8.49 -12.52 21.33
CA GLU A 152 -7.77 -13.39 22.29
C GLU A 152 -6.39 -13.82 21.75
N PHE A 153 -6.31 -14.12 20.45
CA PHE A 153 -5.05 -14.47 19.79
C PHE A 153 -4.04 -13.31 19.91
N LEU A 154 -4.47 -12.07 19.63
CA LEU A 154 -3.62 -10.89 19.80
C LEU A 154 -3.23 -10.66 21.26
N GLN A 155 -4.15 -10.83 22.22
CA GLN A 155 -3.81 -10.77 23.65
C GLN A 155 -2.69 -11.74 24.01
N GLN A 156 -2.75 -12.98 23.53
CA GLN A 156 -1.74 -13.99 23.85
C GLN A 156 -0.45 -13.83 23.06
N ILE A 157 -0.47 -13.22 21.86
CA ILE A 157 0.75 -12.80 21.15
C ILE A 157 1.47 -11.70 21.94
N ILE A 158 0.73 -10.70 22.39
CA ILE A 158 1.31 -9.48 22.99
C ILE A 158 1.67 -9.72 24.47
N TYR A 159 0.78 -10.31 25.25
CA TYR A 159 0.89 -10.45 26.71
C TYR A 159 1.07 -11.89 27.20
N GLY A 160 0.94 -12.88 26.33
CA GLY A 160 1.00 -14.31 26.66
C GLY A 160 2.19 -15.05 26.05
N ASP A 161 1.99 -16.35 25.80
CA ASP A 161 2.97 -17.30 25.26
C ASP A 161 2.59 -17.84 23.86
N MET A 162 1.66 -17.17 23.15
CA MET A 162 1.16 -17.66 21.86
C MET A 162 2.29 -17.88 20.85
N LEU A 163 3.27 -16.99 20.80
CA LEU A 163 4.42 -17.13 19.89
C LEU A 163 5.24 -18.39 20.21
N ASP A 164 5.44 -18.72 21.48
CA ASP A 164 6.11 -19.97 21.89
C ASP A 164 5.36 -21.20 21.37
N ARG A 165 4.03 -21.20 21.58
CA ARG A 165 3.14 -22.31 21.21
C ARG A 165 3.02 -22.45 19.70
N LEU A 166 2.94 -21.34 18.96
CA LEU A 166 2.93 -21.32 17.49
C LEU A 166 4.23 -21.87 16.90
N PHE A 167 5.39 -21.39 17.35
CA PHE A 167 6.68 -21.84 16.81
C PHE A 167 6.93 -23.31 17.15
N ALA A 168 6.61 -23.74 18.37
CA ALA A 168 6.71 -25.14 18.76
C ALA A 168 5.80 -26.02 17.88
N LYS A 169 4.52 -25.65 17.74
CA LYS A 169 3.57 -26.47 16.99
C LYS A 169 3.85 -26.51 15.49
N ALA A 170 4.19 -25.37 14.89
CA ALA A 170 4.54 -25.31 13.47
C ALA A 170 5.83 -26.07 13.16
N ALA A 171 6.77 -26.21 14.12
CA ALA A 171 7.93 -27.10 13.95
C ALA A 171 7.55 -28.60 13.93
N GLU A 172 6.42 -28.98 14.55
CA GLU A 172 5.92 -30.37 14.59
C GLU A 172 5.13 -30.74 13.33
N THR A 173 4.32 -29.83 12.80
CA THR A 173 3.36 -30.10 11.72
C THR A 173 3.20 -28.92 10.76
N ASP A 174 2.88 -29.23 9.50
CA ASP A 174 2.50 -28.26 8.46
C ASP A 174 0.97 -28.15 8.27
N LYS A 175 0.18 -28.82 9.13
CA LYS A 175 -1.28 -28.83 9.04
C LYS A 175 -1.89 -27.88 10.06
N LEU A 176 -2.64 -26.89 9.56
CA LEU A 176 -3.40 -25.96 10.41
C LEU A 176 -4.37 -26.70 11.36
N SER A 177 -4.99 -27.79 10.89
CA SER A 177 -5.93 -28.61 11.69
C SER A 177 -5.32 -29.20 12.97
N ASP A 178 -4.00 -29.29 13.05
CA ASP A 178 -3.30 -29.85 14.21
C ASP A 178 -3.01 -28.77 15.27
N HIS A 179 -3.18 -27.48 14.94
CA HIS A 179 -3.07 -26.37 15.88
C HIS A 179 -4.31 -26.28 16.77
N GLU A 180 -4.22 -25.56 17.88
CA GLU A 180 -5.37 -25.34 18.75
C GLU A 180 -6.49 -24.54 18.05
N PRO A 181 -7.76 -24.71 18.45
CA PRO A 181 -8.90 -24.03 17.81
C PRO A 181 -8.77 -22.50 17.75
N LEU A 182 -8.17 -21.89 18.78
CA LEU A 182 -7.88 -20.45 18.80
C LEU A 182 -7.01 -20.02 17.60
N VAL A 183 -5.97 -20.77 17.26
CA VAL A 183 -5.10 -20.48 16.12
C VAL A 183 -5.83 -20.70 14.79
N GLN A 184 -6.65 -21.75 14.69
CA GLN A 184 -7.43 -22.03 13.49
C GLN A 184 -8.44 -20.90 13.21
N ALA A 185 -9.16 -20.45 14.24
CA ALA A 185 -10.12 -19.35 14.13
C ALA A 185 -9.43 -18.01 13.84
N ALA A 186 -8.30 -17.71 14.49
CA ALA A 186 -7.50 -16.52 14.17
C ALA A 186 -6.96 -16.54 12.73
N HIS A 187 -6.64 -17.71 12.19
CA HIS A 187 -6.23 -17.88 10.80
C HIS A 187 -7.37 -17.54 9.83
N GLU A 188 -8.59 -18.01 10.11
CA GLU A 188 -9.78 -17.70 9.30
C GLU A 188 -10.08 -16.19 9.30
N TYR A 189 -9.97 -15.53 10.44
CA TYR A 189 -10.09 -14.06 10.54
C TYR A 189 -9.05 -13.36 9.65
N ALA A 190 -7.77 -13.72 9.80
CA ALA A 190 -6.69 -13.12 9.02
C ALA A 190 -6.86 -13.35 7.51
N PHE A 191 -7.32 -14.54 7.12
CA PHE A 191 -7.57 -14.89 5.72
C PHE A 191 -8.71 -14.10 5.13
N THR A 192 -9.78 -13.90 5.89
CA THR A 192 -10.91 -13.08 5.45
C THR A 192 -10.47 -11.63 5.20
N ILE A 193 -9.64 -11.06 6.07
CA ILE A 193 -9.03 -9.73 5.86
C ILE A 193 -8.13 -9.72 4.62
N LEU A 194 -7.24 -10.69 4.46
CA LEU A 194 -6.32 -10.76 3.31
C LEU A 194 -7.07 -10.94 1.98
N GLY A 195 -8.10 -11.80 1.95
CA GLY A 195 -8.95 -11.99 0.79
C GLY A 195 -9.71 -10.72 0.42
N SER A 196 -10.24 -10.03 1.43
CA SER A 196 -10.89 -8.72 1.27
C SER A 196 -9.93 -7.66 0.72
N PHE A 197 -8.68 -7.65 1.18
CA PHE A 197 -7.65 -6.74 0.69
C PHE A 197 -7.28 -7.02 -0.78
N LEU A 198 -7.06 -8.29 -1.14
CA LEU A 198 -6.78 -8.68 -2.53
C LEU A 198 -7.95 -8.34 -3.46
N HIS A 199 -9.18 -8.67 -3.04
CA HIS A 199 -10.40 -8.30 -3.75
C HIS A 199 -10.46 -6.80 -3.96
N TYR A 200 -10.22 -6.01 -2.92
CA TYR A 200 -10.27 -4.56 -3.03
C TYR A 200 -9.20 -4.03 -3.98
N ILE A 201 -7.93 -4.45 -3.88
CA ILE A 201 -6.86 -4.01 -4.81
C ILE A 201 -7.23 -4.30 -6.26
N ILE A 202 -7.70 -5.50 -6.54
CA ILE A 202 -7.79 -6.00 -7.92
C ILE A 202 -9.14 -5.67 -8.58
N VAL A 203 -10.21 -5.67 -7.79
CA VAL A 203 -11.59 -5.57 -8.28
C VAL A 203 -12.16 -4.18 -8.01
N ILE A 204 -12.09 -3.69 -6.77
CA ILE A 204 -12.75 -2.43 -6.37
C ILE A 204 -11.89 -1.21 -6.68
N SER A 205 -10.58 -1.29 -6.47
CA SER A 205 -9.73 -0.11 -6.46
C SER A 205 -9.68 0.55 -7.84
N PRO A 206 -9.57 1.89 -7.89
CA PRO A 206 -9.28 2.64 -9.09
C PRO A 206 -8.07 2.04 -9.83
N ARG A 207 -8.31 1.53 -11.05
CA ARG A 207 -7.34 0.82 -11.92
C ARG A 207 -6.89 -0.57 -11.46
N GLY A 208 -7.59 -1.25 -10.54
CA GLY A 208 -7.31 -2.64 -10.17
C GLY A 208 -7.24 -3.58 -11.38
N GLN A 209 -8.19 -3.46 -12.31
CA GLN A 209 -8.22 -4.22 -13.56
C GLN A 209 -7.14 -3.82 -14.58
N SER A 210 -6.45 -2.70 -14.38
CA SER A 210 -5.26 -2.28 -15.15
C SER A 210 -3.95 -2.81 -14.54
N ILE A 211 -3.95 -3.17 -13.24
CA ILE A 211 -2.80 -3.86 -12.61
C ILE A 211 -2.65 -5.27 -13.18
N LEU A 212 -3.77 -5.95 -13.51
CA LEU A 212 -3.75 -7.32 -14.00
C LEU A 212 -2.96 -7.53 -15.30
N PRO A 213 -3.09 -6.69 -16.35
CA PRO A 213 -2.22 -6.77 -17.52
C PRO A 213 -0.72 -6.62 -17.19
N LEU A 214 -0.36 -5.72 -16.27
CA LEU A 214 1.03 -5.52 -15.85
C LEU A 214 1.58 -6.77 -15.16
N LEU A 215 0.83 -7.29 -14.18
CA LEU A 215 1.16 -8.52 -13.47
C LEU A 215 1.28 -9.70 -14.45
N THR A 216 0.34 -9.84 -15.38
CA THR A 216 0.32 -10.91 -16.39
C THR A 216 1.53 -10.84 -17.31
N LYS A 217 1.87 -9.64 -17.83
CA LYS A 217 3.05 -9.46 -18.68
C LYS A 217 4.34 -9.80 -17.92
N ALA A 218 4.51 -9.31 -16.69
CA ALA A 218 5.68 -9.59 -15.86
C ALA A 218 5.80 -11.08 -15.53
N HIS A 219 4.70 -11.72 -15.12
CA HIS A 219 4.61 -13.15 -14.83
C HIS A 219 5.01 -14.01 -16.03
N ASN A 220 4.51 -13.68 -17.22
CA ASN A 220 4.84 -14.42 -18.45
C ASN A 220 6.30 -14.26 -18.91
N LEU A 221 6.97 -13.17 -18.50
CA LEU A 221 8.38 -12.94 -18.81
C LEU A 221 9.33 -13.60 -17.79
N ALA A 222 8.83 -14.07 -16.64
CA ALA A 222 9.65 -14.59 -15.57
C ALA A 222 10.33 -15.95 -15.94
N PRO A 223 11.65 -16.11 -15.71
CA PRO A 223 12.40 -17.35 -15.95
C PRO A 223 12.11 -18.56 -15.06
N TYR A 224 10.85 -18.90 -14.74
CA TYR A 224 10.55 -19.90 -13.70
C TYR A 224 11.34 -21.20 -13.84
N PHE A 225 11.51 -21.72 -15.05
CA PHE A 225 12.34 -22.90 -15.29
C PHE A 225 13.79 -22.69 -14.88
N MET A 226 14.45 -21.64 -15.35
CA MET A 226 15.87 -21.37 -15.04
C MET A 226 16.08 -21.03 -13.57
N ILE A 227 15.19 -20.22 -12.97
CA ILE A 227 15.23 -19.94 -11.53
C ILE A 227 15.21 -21.27 -10.75
N ARG A 228 14.28 -22.17 -11.06
CA ARG A 228 14.18 -23.48 -10.42
C ARG A 228 15.43 -24.34 -10.63
N GLN A 229 15.98 -24.40 -11.84
CA GLN A 229 17.20 -25.17 -12.10
C GLN A 229 18.39 -24.63 -11.29
N THR A 230 18.51 -23.31 -11.17
CA THR A 230 19.58 -22.68 -10.37
C THR A 230 19.41 -22.94 -8.87
N LEU A 231 18.17 -22.89 -8.36
CA LEU A 231 17.88 -23.17 -6.95
C LEU A 231 18.12 -24.64 -6.55
N LYS A 232 18.06 -25.57 -7.50
CA LYS A 232 18.37 -27.00 -7.28
C LYS A 232 19.86 -27.30 -7.09
N LEU A 233 20.75 -26.33 -7.29
CA LEU A 233 22.18 -26.53 -7.05
C LEU A 233 22.43 -26.85 -5.57
N GLY A 234 23.04 -28.01 -5.30
CA GLY A 234 23.20 -28.52 -3.93
C GLY A 234 24.16 -27.73 -3.04
N ASN A 235 25.02 -26.88 -3.61
CA ASN A 235 25.88 -25.96 -2.85
C ASN A 235 25.26 -24.56 -2.83
N ALA A 236 24.99 -24.02 -1.64
CA ALA A 236 24.35 -22.72 -1.47
C ALA A 236 25.14 -21.54 -2.07
N ALA A 237 26.48 -21.58 -2.06
CA ALA A 237 27.29 -20.53 -2.67
C ALA A 237 27.20 -20.59 -4.21
N SER A 238 27.25 -21.79 -4.79
CA SER A 238 27.04 -21.97 -6.24
C SER A 238 25.64 -21.57 -6.67
N MET A 239 24.62 -21.92 -5.86
CA MET A 239 23.23 -21.53 -6.07
C MET A 239 23.07 -20.01 -6.04
N LEU A 240 23.57 -19.34 -5.00
CA LEU A 240 23.49 -17.89 -4.87
C LEU A 240 24.23 -17.18 -6.00
N ASN A 241 25.46 -17.59 -6.32
CA ASN A 241 26.22 -17.05 -7.44
C ASN A 241 25.52 -17.26 -8.78
N GLY A 242 24.86 -18.41 -8.96
CA GLY A 242 24.03 -18.69 -10.12
C GLY A 242 22.85 -17.73 -10.21
N MET A 243 22.14 -17.51 -9.10
CA MET A 243 20.98 -16.61 -9.04
C MET A 243 21.38 -15.15 -9.29
N VAL A 244 22.47 -14.69 -8.66
CA VAL A 244 23.05 -13.36 -8.90
C VAL A 244 23.38 -13.18 -10.38
N LYS A 245 24.02 -14.18 -11.02
CA LYS A 245 24.32 -14.14 -12.45
C LYS A 245 23.05 -14.16 -13.31
N LEU A 246 22.06 -14.98 -12.97
CA LEU A 246 20.81 -15.04 -13.72
C LEU A 246 20.07 -13.70 -13.73
N ILE A 247 20.03 -13.02 -12.58
CA ILE A 247 19.25 -11.77 -12.42
C ILE A 247 20.05 -10.54 -12.85
N LEU A 248 21.34 -10.46 -12.47
CA LEU A 248 22.16 -9.24 -12.56
C LEU A 248 23.22 -9.27 -13.66
N ALA A 249 23.46 -10.41 -14.32
CA ALA A 249 24.34 -10.40 -15.48
C ALA A 249 23.69 -9.60 -16.62
N LYS A 250 24.51 -8.81 -17.31
CA LYS A 250 24.08 -8.12 -18.51
C LYS A 250 23.62 -9.13 -19.54
N MET A 251 22.42 -8.91 -20.07
CA MET A 251 21.88 -9.81 -21.08
C MET A 251 22.62 -9.62 -22.39
N ASN A 252 22.98 -10.73 -23.03
CA ASN A 252 23.58 -10.68 -24.36
C ASN A 252 22.49 -10.68 -25.43
N LEU A 253 22.90 -10.34 -26.65
CA LEU A 253 22.00 -10.22 -27.81
C LEU A 253 21.16 -11.48 -28.04
N SER A 254 21.75 -12.67 -27.92
CA SER A 254 21.05 -13.94 -28.15
C SER A 254 19.97 -14.24 -27.11
N THR A 255 20.18 -13.88 -25.85
CA THR A 255 19.19 -14.07 -24.79
C THR A 255 18.02 -13.11 -24.98
N VAL A 256 18.29 -11.85 -25.34
CA VAL A 256 17.25 -10.84 -25.58
C VAL A 256 16.37 -11.22 -26.75
N THR A 257 16.95 -11.62 -27.89
CA THR A 257 16.16 -11.99 -29.08
C THR A 257 15.35 -13.26 -28.86
N SER A 258 15.91 -14.28 -28.21
CA SER A 258 15.22 -15.56 -27.96
C SER A 258 14.07 -15.45 -26.97
N TRP A 259 14.21 -14.59 -25.95
CA TRP A 259 13.23 -14.50 -24.86
C TRP A 259 12.18 -13.42 -25.10
N PHE A 260 12.62 -12.24 -25.53
CA PHE A 260 11.77 -11.05 -25.62
C PHE A 260 11.32 -10.76 -27.05
N GLY A 261 11.78 -11.54 -28.04
CA GLY A 261 11.30 -11.47 -29.43
C GLY A 261 11.60 -10.15 -30.15
N GLY A 262 12.55 -9.35 -29.65
CA GLY A 262 12.86 -8.01 -30.17
C GLY A 262 14.34 -7.75 -30.40
N GLN A 263 14.65 -6.63 -31.05
CA GLN A 263 16.01 -6.08 -31.12
C GLN A 263 16.42 -5.53 -29.75
N PRO A 264 17.70 -5.60 -29.36
CA PRO A 264 18.17 -5.10 -28.07
C PRO A 264 17.83 -3.61 -27.92
N SER A 265 16.99 -3.28 -26.95
CA SER A 265 16.92 -1.93 -26.41
C SER A 265 18.07 -1.82 -25.42
N ASP A 266 19.10 -1.05 -25.78
CA ASP A 266 20.32 -0.80 -25.00
C ASP A 266 21.09 -2.02 -24.48
N SER A 267 22.30 -2.22 -25.03
CA SER A 267 23.23 -3.33 -24.74
C SER A 267 23.88 -3.27 -23.33
N GLY A 268 23.09 -3.10 -22.27
CA GLY A 268 23.59 -2.89 -20.91
C GLY A 268 22.73 -3.41 -19.75
N MET A 269 21.44 -3.70 -19.97
CA MET A 269 20.51 -4.10 -18.91
C MET A 269 20.72 -5.53 -18.41
N ASN A 270 20.45 -5.74 -17.12
CA ASN A 270 20.26 -7.06 -16.56
C ASN A 270 18.83 -7.58 -16.80
N LEU A 271 18.55 -8.83 -16.42
CA LEU A 271 17.25 -9.46 -16.65
C LEU A 271 16.09 -8.70 -15.98
N MET A 272 16.27 -8.27 -14.72
CA MET A 272 15.23 -7.53 -13.99
C MET A 272 14.91 -6.21 -14.67
N GLN A 273 15.95 -5.46 -15.04
CA GLN A 273 15.83 -4.21 -15.79
C GLN A 273 15.16 -4.43 -17.15
N GLN A 274 15.48 -5.53 -17.86
CA GLN A 274 14.85 -5.85 -19.14
C GLN A 274 13.36 -6.14 -18.99
N ILE A 275 12.94 -6.88 -17.96
CA ILE A 275 11.52 -7.16 -17.71
C ILE A 275 10.78 -5.85 -17.45
N ILE A 276 11.31 -4.99 -16.57
CA ILE A 276 10.72 -3.68 -16.25
C ILE A 276 10.62 -2.83 -17.52
N SER A 277 11.72 -2.67 -18.26
CA SER A 277 11.77 -1.88 -19.49
C SER A 277 10.80 -2.40 -20.56
N THR A 278 10.70 -3.72 -20.74
CA THR A 278 9.80 -4.32 -21.73
C THR A 278 8.33 -4.07 -21.40
N VAL A 279 7.94 -4.28 -20.14
CA VAL A 279 6.55 -4.09 -19.69
C VAL A 279 6.14 -2.62 -19.85
N LEU A 280 6.98 -1.68 -19.38
CA LEU A 280 6.68 -0.25 -19.43
C LEU A 280 6.76 0.31 -20.86
N SER A 281 7.71 -0.13 -21.68
CA SER A 281 7.85 0.31 -23.08
C SER A 281 6.70 -0.16 -23.97
N SER A 282 6.17 -1.36 -23.70
CA SER A 282 4.97 -1.88 -24.37
C SER A 282 3.77 -0.95 -24.15
N ASP A 283 3.55 -0.51 -22.91
CA ASP A 283 2.48 0.42 -22.58
C ASP A 283 2.69 1.80 -23.22
N SER A 284 3.92 2.34 -23.13
CA SER A 284 4.27 3.62 -23.77
C SER A 284 4.02 3.61 -25.27
N SER A 285 4.25 2.48 -25.93
CA SER A 285 3.98 2.32 -27.37
C SER A 285 2.49 2.42 -27.68
N GLU A 286 1.62 1.86 -26.85
CA GLU A 286 0.17 1.94 -27.03
C GLU A 286 -0.37 3.35 -26.75
N LEU A 287 0.13 3.99 -25.69
CA LEU A 287 -0.17 5.39 -25.39
C LEU A 287 0.26 6.34 -26.51
N LYS A 288 1.43 6.12 -27.11
CA LYS A 288 1.92 6.90 -28.27
C LYS A 288 0.99 6.78 -29.48
N LYS A 289 0.39 5.61 -29.72
CA LYS A 289 -0.64 5.44 -30.78
C LYS A 289 -1.89 6.26 -30.48
N ARG A 290 -2.36 6.26 -29.23
CA ARG A 290 -3.52 7.08 -28.81
C ARG A 290 -3.26 8.57 -28.93
N ALA A 291 -2.10 9.04 -28.45
CA ALA A 291 -1.68 10.43 -28.66
C ALA A 291 -1.70 10.80 -30.15
N SER A 292 -1.14 9.93 -30.99
CA SER A 292 -1.12 10.13 -32.45
C SER A 292 -2.52 10.13 -33.08
N ALA A 293 -3.49 9.43 -32.49
CA ALA A 293 -4.88 9.46 -32.93
C ALA A 293 -5.54 10.80 -32.60
N ILE A 294 -5.32 11.33 -31.40
CA ILE A 294 -5.81 12.67 -31.00
C ILE A 294 -5.19 13.76 -31.89
N GLU A 295 -3.88 13.68 -32.18
CA GLU A 295 -3.20 14.64 -33.07
C GLU A 295 -3.75 14.67 -34.50
N LYS A 296 -4.41 13.58 -34.94
CA LYS A 296 -5.01 13.44 -36.27
C LYS A 296 -6.52 13.69 -36.27
N ASP A 297 -7.12 13.93 -35.11
CA ASP A 297 -8.55 14.23 -35.02
C ASP A 297 -8.86 15.53 -35.76
N LYS A 298 -10.01 15.57 -36.45
CA LYS A 298 -10.48 16.75 -37.19
C LYS A 298 -10.71 17.96 -36.27
N ASP A 299 -11.08 17.69 -35.03
CA ASP A 299 -11.38 18.68 -34.00
C ASP A 299 -10.27 18.68 -32.93
N ALA A 300 -9.05 18.24 -33.28
CA ALA A 300 -7.90 18.24 -32.38
C ALA A 300 -7.62 19.64 -31.80
N PRO A 301 -7.02 19.71 -30.59
CA PRO A 301 -6.47 20.96 -30.09
C PRO A 301 -5.45 21.54 -31.07
N LYS A 302 -5.31 22.87 -31.09
CA LYS A 302 -4.31 23.55 -31.95
C LYS A 302 -2.90 23.02 -31.65
N LYS A 303 -2.03 23.01 -32.67
CA LYS A 303 -0.64 22.54 -32.54
C LYS A 303 0.12 23.23 -31.40
N GLU A 304 -0.12 24.53 -31.19
CA GLU A 304 0.45 25.28 -30.07
C GLU A 304 0.00 24.75 -28.71
N HIS A 305 -1.29 24.42 -28.56
CA HIS A 305 -1.82 23.81 -27.34
C HIS A 305 -1.20 22.43 -27.10
N LEU A 306 -1.14 21.58 -28.12
CA LEU A 306 -0.54 20.25 -28.01
C LEU A 306 0.94 20.34 -27.61
N ALA A 307 1.68 21.32 -28.15
CA ALA A 307 3.07 21.58 -27.76
C ALA A 307 3.19 22.00 -26.29
N LEU A 308 2.31 22.88 -25.79
CA LEU A 308 2.29 23.28 -24.38
C LEU A 308 2.00 22.09 -23.45
N LEU A 309 1.00 21.27 -23.77
CA LEU A 309 0.65 20.08 -22.98
C LEU A 309 1.78 19.04 -22.95
N LYS A 310 2.46 18.86 -24.08
CA LYS A 310 3.63 17.97 -24.16
C LYS A 310 4.80 18.51 -23.33
N ALA A 311 5.00 19.83 -23.31
CA ALA A 311 6.06 20.47 -22.53
C ALA A 311 5.77 20.51 -21.02
N TYR A 312 4.49 20.41 -20.60
CA TYR A 312 4.10 20.45 -19.18
C TYR A 312 4.81 19.39 -18.33
N GLY A 313 4.99 18.18 -18.85
CA GLY A 313 5.68 17.09 -18.15
C GLY A 313 7.15 17.37 -17.84
N SER A 314 7.77 18.33 -18.55
CA SER A 314 9.17 18.74 -18.36
C SER A 314 9.33 19.95 -17.43
N LYS A 315 8.22 20.55 -16.95
CA LYS A 315 8.27 21.60 -15.93
C LYS A 315 8.82 21.05 -14.61
N SER A 316 9.44 21.91 -13.82
CA SER A 316 9.86 21.57 -12.46
C SER A 316 8.66 21.26 -11.56
N ASN A 317 8.90 20.53 -10.46
CA ASN A 317 7.86 20.23 -9.48
C ASN A 317 7.18 21.50 -8.93
N GLU A 318 7.97 22.55 -8.67
CA GLU A 318 7.49 23.84 -8.17
C GLU A 318 6.57 24.54 -9.18
N GLU A 319 6.93 24.55 -10.46
CA GLU A 319 6.10 25.13 -11.52
C GLU A 319 4.79 24.36 -11.70
N GLN A 320 4.83 23.02 -11.74
CA GLN A 320 3.62 22.21 -11.83
C GLN A 320 2.73 22.38 -10.59
N ARG A 321 3.33 22.51 -9.40
CA ARG A 321 2.59 22.78 -8.16
C ARG A 321 1.91 24.14 -8.21
N LYS A 322 2.58 25.15 -8.76
CA LYS A 322 2.00 26.47 -8.98
C LYS A 322 0.81 26.39 -9.94
N ASP A 323 0.96 25.74 -11.09
CA ASP A 323 -0.14 25.55 -12.06
C ASP A 323 -1.34 24.84 -11.43
N ARG A 324 -1.10 23.80 -10.61
CA ARG A 324 -2.16 23.11 -9.85
C ARG A 324 -2.82 24.04 -8.84
N SER A 325 -2.04 24.76 -8.03
CA SER A 325 -2.58 25.69 -7.03
C SER A 325 -3.41 26.80 -7.68
N GLU A 326 -3.00 27.29 -8.84
CA GLU A 326 -3.77 28.26 -9.63
C GLU A 326 -5.07 27.63 -10.11
N SER A 327 -5.03 26.44 -10.72
CA SER A 327 -6.21 25.67 -11.16
C SER A 327 -7.17 25.25 -10.04
N GLU A 328 -6.69 25.11 -8.80
CA GLU A 328 -7.53 24.81 -7.64
C GLU A 328 -8.18 26.09 -7.09
N SER A 329 -7.42 27.20 -7.06
CA SER A 329 -7.88 28.49 -6.51
C SER A 329 -8.79 29.28 -7.46
N GLN A 330 -8.49 29.23 -8.75
CA GLN A 330 -9.34 29.67 -9.84
C GLN A 330 -10.03 28.41 -10.35
N PRO A 331 -11.36 28.28 -10.31
CA PRO A 331 -12.08 27.07 -10.74
C PRO A 331 -11.97 26.86 -12.27
N GLU A 332 -10.76 26.58 -12.74
CA GLU A 332 -10.36 26.33 -14.11
C GLU A 332 -9.60 25.00 -14.18
N SER A 333 -9.68 24.30 -15.30
CA SER A 333 -8.95 23.04 -15.42
C SER A 333 -7.45 23.26 -15.56
N ILE A 334 -6.66 22.25 -15.22
CA ILE A 334 -5.19 22.26 -15.36
C ILE A 334 -4.76 22.57 -16.80
N VAL A 335 -5.51 22.09 -17.79
CA VAL A 335 -5.28 22.40 -19.20
C VAL A 335 -5.46 23.89 -19.47
N ASN A 336 -6.48 24.51 -18.88
CA ASN A 336 -6.70 25.94 -19.02
C ASN A 336 -5.62 26.76 -18.31
N ALA A 337 -5.23 26.37 -17.09
CA ALA A 337 -4.11 27.00 -16.38
C ALA A 337 -2.81 26.94 -17.19
N ILE A 338 -2.51 25.79 -17.81
CA ILE A 338 -1.35 25.63 -18.71
C ILE A 338 -1.43 26.59 -19.89
N PHE A 339 -2.60 26.75 -20.52
CA PHE A 339 -2.77 27.66 -21.65
C PHE A 339 -2.69 29.14 -21.24
N THR A 340 -3.32 29.53 -20.14
CA THR A 340 -3.35 30.92 -19.64
C THR A 340 -1.96 31.40 -19.21
N SER A 341 -1.14 30.50 -18.64
CA SER A 341 0.27 30.79 -18.30
C SER A 341 1.11 31.19 -19.53
N SER A 342 0.67 30.82 -20.73
CA SER A 342 1.35 31.09 -22.01
C SER A 342 0.48 32.02 -22.86
N SER A 343 0.65 33.34 -22.68
CA SER A 343 -0.24 34.47 -23.03
C SER A 343 -0.77 34.62 -24.49
N ASN A 344 -0.67 33.62 -25.35
CA ASN A 344 -1.06 33.63 -26.77
C ASN A 344 -2.05 32.52 -27.19
N ALA A 345 -2.50 31.64 -26.29
CA ALA A 345 -3.42 30.54 -26.62
C ALA A 345 -4.90 31.00 -26.64
N ALA A 346 -5.62 30.76 -27.73
CA ALA A 346 -7.06 31.02 -27.80
C ALA A 346 -7.84 29.91 -27.08
N ASN A 347 -8.92 30.24 -26.36
CA ASN A 347 -9.69 29.24 -25.61
C ASN A 347 -10.21 28.10 -26.52
N PRO A 348 -9.96 26.84 -26.17
CA PRO A 348 -10.47 25.69 -26.92
C PRO A 348 -12.00 25.57 -26.82
N SER A 349 -12.64 24.94 -27.80
CA SER A 349 -14.02 24.46 -27.64
C SER A 349 -14.11 23.39 -26.55
N GLU A 350 -15.30 23.08 -26.04
CA GLU A 350 -15.47 22.02 -25.02
C GLU A 350 -14.95 20.65 -25.49
N TYR A 351 -15.17 20.31 -26.77
CA TYR A 351 -14.65 19.06 -27.33
C TYR A 351 -13.12 19.08 -27.45
N GLN A 352 -12.54 20.19 -27.93
CA GLN A 352 -11.10 20.38 -27.95
C GLN A 352 -10.50 20.33 -26.54
N HIS A 353 -11.22 20.84 -25.55
CA HIS A 353 -10.80 20.81 -24.16
C HIS A 353 -10.74 19.38 -23.62
N LYS A 354 -11.77 18.57 -23.90
CA LYS A 354 -11.79 17.14 -23.55
C LYS A 354 -10.62 16.39 -24.18
N LEU A 355 -10.36 16.60 -25.47
CA LEU A 355 -9.20 16.01 -26.16
C LEU A 355 -7.87 16.51 -25.59
N ALA A 356 -7.79 17.77 -25.16
CA ALA A 356 -6.61 18.32 -24.51
C ALA A 356 -6.34 17.68 -23.13
N LEU A 357 -7.37 17.46 -22.31
CA LEU A 357 -7.25 16.73 -21.04
C LEU A 357 -6.77 15.29 -21.26
N GLU A 358 -7.37 14.59 -22.22
CA GLU A 358 -6.95 13.22 -22.55
C GLU A 358 -5.50 13.19 -23.08
N TYR A 359 -5.15 14.13 -23.97
CA TYR A 359 -3.79 14.24 -24.50
C TYR A 359 -2.77 14.51 -23.40
N LEU A 360 -3.05 15.43 -22.47
CA LEU A 360 -2.19 15.71 -21.32
C LEU A 360 -1.99 14.45 -20.47
N ALA A 361 -3.07 13.76 -20.12
CA ALA A 361 -3.00 12.53 -19.33
C ALA A 361 -2.15 11.45 -20.03
N ILE A 362 -2.27 11.31 -21.35
CA ILE A 362 -1.46 10.39 -22.17
C ILE A 362 0.02 10.80 -22.17
N GLN A 363 0.35 12.08 -22.40
CA GLN A 363 1.73 12.55 -22.40
C GLN A 363 2.39 12.34 -21.04
N LEU A 364 1.69 12.66 -19.95
CA LEU A 364 2.15 12.40 -18.58
C LEU A 364 2.35 10.90 -18.32
N ALA A 365 1.44 10.05 -18.79
CA ALA A 365 1.53 8.60 -18.64
C ALA A 365 2.70 7.99 -19.43
N ILE A 366 3.04 8.52 -20.60
CA ILE A 366 4.23 8.14 -21.39
C ILE A 366 5.49 8.56 -20.63
N ARG A 367 5.55 9.83 -20.24
CA ARG A 367 6.70 10.41 -19.54
C ARG A 367 6.99 9.67 -18.23
N ASP A 368 5.98 9.40 -17.41
CA ASP A 368 6.18 8.68 -16.15
C ASP A 368 6.80 7.29 -16.35
N ARG A 369 6.44 6.58 -17.44
CA ARG A 369 7.03 5.29 -17.78
C ARG A 369 8.48 5.43 -18.24
N GLU A 370 8.77 6.46 -19.02
CA GLU A 370 10.14 6.77 -19.46
C GLU A 370 11.03 7.10 -18.24
N GLU A 371 10.58 7.93 -17.30
CA GLU A 371 11.32 8.24 -16.06
C GLU A 371 11.52 7.02 -15.14
N LEU A 372 10.52 6.14 -15.04
CA LEU A 372 10.68 4.89 -14.29
C LEU A 372 11.73 3.97 -14.94
N VAL A 373 11.74 3.88 -16.27
CA VAL A 373 12.77 3.13 -17.00
C VAL A 373 14.14 3.80 -16.81
N ASP A 374 14.21 5.13 -16.85
CA ASP A 374 15.47 5.83 -16.68
C ASP A 374 16.02 5.69 -15.26
N GLY A 375 15.19 5.87 -14.24
CA GLY A 375 15.59 5.71 -12.83
C GLY A 375 15.95 4.28 -12.43
N LEU A 376 15.26 3.26 -12.96
CA LEU A 376 15.49 1.87 -12.58
C LEU A 376 16.46 1.11 -13.50
N CYS A 377 16.54 1.50 -14.77
CA CYS A 377 17.25 0.72 -15.80
C CYS A 377 18.39 1.47 -16.48
N HIS A 378 18.35 2.81 -16.59
CA HIS A 378 19.39 3.59 -17.28
C HIS A 378 20.21 4.51 -16.37
N HIS A 379 19.90 4.59 -15.08
CA HIS A 379 20.58 5.51 -14.17
C HIS A 379 22.08 5.22 -14.14
N SER A 380 22.87 6.28 -14.12
CA SER A 380 24.33 6.21 -13.99
C SER A 380 24.73 7.03 -12.77
N PRO A 381 25.17 6.38 -11.67
CA PRO A 381 25.48 4.95 -11.52
C PRO A 381 24.24 4.03 -11.48
N ASP A 382 24.38 2.73 -11.77
CA ASP A 382 23.25 1.79 -11.70
C ASP A 382 22.86 1.50 -10.23
N LEU A 383 21.94 2.31 -9.70
CA LEU A 383 21.49 2.26 -8.31
C LEU A 383 20.68 0.99 -7.99
N LEU A 384 19.85 0.51 -8.92
CA LEU A 384 19.04 -0.71 -8.71
C LEU A 384 19.94 -1.94 -8.58
N THR A 385 20.85 -2.14 -9.54
CA THR A 385 21.80 -3.26 -9.49
C THR A 385 22.71 -3.15 -8.27
N SER A 386 23.19 -1.94 -7.92
CA SER A 386 24.02 -1.72 -6.74
C SER A 386 23.30 -2.09 -5.44
N SER A 387 22.05 -1.65 -5.28
CA SER A 387 21.21 -1.96 -4.12
C SER A 387 21.00 -3.46 -3.95
N ILE A 388 20.69 -4.17 -5.04
CA ILE A 388 20.53 -5.63 -5.02
C ILE A 388 21.85 -6.33 -4.69
N ARG A 389 22.98 -5.89 -5.26
CA ARG A 389 24.31 -6.46 -4.94
C ARG A 389 24.71 -6.26 -3.48
N THR A 390 24.23 -5.19 -2.86
CA THR A 390 24.55 -4.87 -1.46
C THR A 390 23.67 -5.66 -0.48
N VAL A 391 22.39 -5.88 -0.81
CA VAL A 391 21.47 -6.62 0.08
C VAL A 391 21.71 -8.13 0.07
N ILE A 392 22.16 -8.68 -1.06
CA ILE A 392 22.36 -10.13 -1.21
C ILE A 392 23.35 -10.70 -0.17
N PRO A 393 24.56 -10.12 0.05
CA PRO A 393 25.47 -10.57 1.09
C PRO A 393 24.87 -10.49 2.51
N ALA A 394 24.06 -9.48 2.81
CA ALA A 394 23.42 -9.34 4.12
C ALA A 394 22.39 -10.46 4.38
N TYR A 395 21.71 -10.90 3.33
CA TYR A 395 20.81 -12.04 3.37
C TYR A 395 21.50 -13.39 3.12
N ASP A 396 22.80 -13.45 2.82
CA ASP A 396 23.50 -14.72 2.55
C ASP A 396 23.32 -15.73 3.70
N PRO A 397 23.47 -15.37 5.00
CA PRO A 397 23.21 -16.31 6.09
C PRO A 397 21.77 -16.84 6.10
N ILE A 398 20.80 -15.99 5.80
CA ILE A 398 19.37 -16.35 5.75
C ILE A 398 19.10 -17.25 4.53
N ILE A 399 19.57 -16.87 3.34
CA ILE A 399 19.40 -17.63 2.10
C ILE A 399 20.02 -19.02 2.22
N ARG A 400 21.23 -19.12 2.80
CA ARG A 400 21.87 -20.41 3.10
C ARG A 400 21.04 -21.22 4.08
N GLY A 401 20.55 -20.59 5.14
CA GLY A 401 19.70 -21.25 6.13
C GLY A 401 18.41 -21.81 5.51
N LEU A 402 17.77 -21.04 4.62
CA LEU A 402 16.59 -21.45 3.88
C LEU A 402 16.89 -22.57 2.88
N HIS A 403 17.99 -22.48 2.13
CA HIS A 403 18.42 -23.52 1.17
C HIS A 403 18.67 -24.87 1.85
N GLN A 404 19.17 -24.85 3.08
CA GLN A 404 19.36 -26.06 3.89
C GLN A 404 18.05 -26.62 4.47
N ALA A 405 17.07 -25.73 4.71
CA ALA A 405 15.87 -26.08 5.45
C ALA A 405 14.68 -26.46 4.55
N TYR A 406 14.61 -25.91 3.34
CA TYR A 406 13.43 -25.93 2.48
C TYR A 406 13.79 -26.08 1.00
N ASP A 407 12.96 -26.79 0.23
CA ASP A 407 13.10 -26.87 -1.22
C ASP A 407 12.70 -25.54 -1.90
N LEU A 408 13.67 -24.65 -2.06
CA LEU A 408 13.48 -23.35 -2.72
C LEU A 408 12.93 -23.49 -4.15
N SER A 409 13.27 -24.56 -4.88
CA SER A 409 12.71 -24.79 -6.23
C SER A 409 11.22 -25.18 -6.16
N GLY A 410 10.84 -25.96 -5.15
CA GLY A 410 9.45 -26.26 -4.82
C GLY A 410 8.67 -24.99 -4.52
N GLY A 411 9.21 -24.12 -3.66
CA GLY A 411 8.56 -22.85 -3.31
C GLY A 411 8.36 -21.90 -4.48
N ILE A 412 9.29 -21.84 -5.45
CA ILE A 412 9.07 -21.07 -6.68
C ILE A 412 7.95 -21.69 -7.54
N SER A 413 7.80 -23.02 -7.53
CA SER A 413 6.68 -23.67 -8.21
C SER A 413 5.35 -23.36 -7.51
N ASP A 414 5.33 -23.35 -6.18
CA ASP A 414 4.15 -22.96 -5.39
C ASP A 414 3.76 -21.49 -5.67
N LEU A 415 4.72 -20.58 -5.73
CA LEU A 415 4.49 -19.17 -6.11
C LEU A 415 3.95 -19.03 -7.55
N GLU A 416 4.55 -19.74 -8.52
CA GLU A 416 4.11 -19.75 -9.92
C GLU A 416 2.63 -20.21 -10.02
N ASN A 417 2.27 -21.28 -9.29
CA ASN A 417 0.90 -21.79 -9.24
C ASN A 417 -0.07 -20.81 -8.59
N PHE A 418 0.32 -20.17 -7.48
CA PHE A 418 -0.50 -19.14 -6.84
C PHE A 418 -0.75 -17.96 -7.78
N LEU A 419 0.28 -17.45 -8.46
CA LEU A 419 0.14 -16.34 -9.40
C LEU A 419 -0.74 -16.69 -10.60
N ASN A 420 -0.63 -17.92 -11.13
CA ASN A 420 -1.53 -18.40 -12.18
C ASN A 420 -3.00 -18.36 -11.75
N ASP A 421 -3.31 -18.89 -10.56
CA ASP A 421 -4.67 -18.90 -10.03
C ASP A 421 -5.14 -17.48 -9.65
N LEU A 422 -4.27 -16.64 -9.08
CA LEU A 422 -4.58 -15.25 -8.78
C LEU A 422 -5.00 -14.49 -10.04
N ILE A 423 -4.20 -14.57 -11.11
CA ILE A 423 -4.53 -13.96 -12.40
C ILE A 423 -5.88 -14.50 -12.91
N SER A 424 -6.11 -15.81 -12.80
CA SER A 424 -7.36 -16.43 -13.25
C SER A 424 -8.60 -15.96 -12.46
N VAL A 425 -8.53 -15.99 -11.13
CA VAL A 425 -9.61 -15.54 -10.23
C VAL A 425 -9.93 -14.07 -10.44
N SER A 426 -8.93 -13.26 -10.74
CA SER A 426 -9.05 -11.81 -10.91
C SER A 426 -9.76 -11.36 -12.19
N THR A 427 -10.02 -12.28 -13.13
CA THR A 427 -10.70 -11.97 -14.38
C THR A 427 -12.22 -11.96 -14.22
N VAL A 428 -12.88 -10.93 -14.78
CA VAL A 428 -14.35 -10.88 -14.85
C VAL A 428 -14.84 -12.00 -15.76
N LYS A 429 -15.72 -12.86 -15.24
CA LYS A 429 -16.31 -13.97 -16.01
C LYS A 429 -17.63 -13.52 -16.60
N SER A 430 -17.95 -13.96 -17.82
CA SER A 430 -19.30 -13.80 -18.40
C SER A 430 -20.05 -15.12 -18.33
N LYS A 431 -21.19 -15.14 -17.63
CA LYS A 431 -22.13 -16.28 -17.64
C LYS A 431 -23.47 -15.77 -18.17
N GLY A 432 -23.95 -16.38 -19.25
CA GLY A 432 -25.25 -16.01 -19.85
C GLY A 432 -25.33 -14.57 -20.37
N GLY A 433 -24.19 -13.95 -20.71
CA GLY A 433 -24.13 -12.56 -21.17
C GLY A 433 -24.10 -11.51 -20.05
N VAL A 434 -24.14 -11.92 -18.78
CA VAL A 434 -23.97 -11.03 -17.62
C VAL A 434 -22.55 -11.17 -17.09
N ALA A 435 -21.88 -10.04 -16.91
CA ALA A 435 -20.59 -9.98 -16.25
C ALA A 435 -20.76 -10.27 -14.75
N GLN A 436 -20.04 -11.28 -14.26
CA GLN A 436 -19.93 -11.61 -12.86
C GLN A 436 -18.52 -11.25 -12.40
N PRO A 437 -18.37 -10.14 -11.66
CA PRO A 437 -17.10 -9.82 -11.05
C PRO A 437 -16.70 -10.86 -9.99
N PRO A 438 -15.39 -11.07 -9.76
CA PRO A 438 -14.92 -11.91 -8.65
C PRO A 438 -15.44 -11.37 -7.31
N SER A 439 -15.77 -12.24 -6.37
CA SER A 439 -16.25 -11.85 -5.04
C SER A 439 -15.14 -11.92 -3.97
N VAL A 440 -15.37 -11.41 -2.77
CA VAL A 440 -14.43 -11.51 -1.64
C VAL A 440 -14.12 -12.97 -1.32
N GLU A 441 -15.13 -13.82 -1.38
CA GLU A 441 -15.07 -15.26 -1.11
C GLU A 441 -14.20 -15.98 -2.14
N ASP A 442 -14.20 -15.56 -3.41
CA ASP A 442 -13.29 -16.11 -4.44
C ASP A 442 -11.82 -15.92 -4.03
N PHE A 443 -11.46 -14.76 -3.51
CA PHE A 443 -10.10 -14.49 -3.03
C PHE A 443 -9.79 -15.21 -1.71
N CYS A 444 -10.76 -15.35 -0.80
CA CYS A 444 -10.57 -16.15 0.41
C CYS A 444 -10.32 -17.63 0.06
N ARG A 445 -11.07 -18.20 -0.90
CA ARG A 445 -10.84 -19.56 -1.40
C ARG A 445 -9.51 -19.72 -2.11
N LEU A 446 -9.05 -18.71 -2.84
CA LEU A 446 -7.71 -18.69 -3.42
C LEU A 446 -6.64 -18.83 -2.32
N LEU A 447 -6.75 -18.05 -1.25
CA LEU A 447 -5.84 -18.13 -0.10
C LEU A 447 -5.91 -19.50 0.58
N GLN A 448 -7.13 -20.01 0.85
CA GLN A 448 -7.35 -21.33 1.44
C GLN A 448 -6.78 -22.47 0.58
N LYS A 449 -6.83 -22.35 -0.75
CA LYS A 449 -6.24 -23.34 -1.69
C LYS A 449 -4.71 -23.40 -1.57
N HIS A 450 -4.06 -22.25 -1.37
CA HIS A 450 -2.59 -22.13 -1.42
C HIS A 450 -1.92 -22.08 -0.04
N GLN A 451 -2.66 -21.93 1.06
CA GLN A 451 -2.12 -21.83 2.42
C GLN A 451 -1.18 -22.97 2.82
N GLY A 452 -1.44 -24.19 2.32
CA GLY A 452 -0.61 -25.36 2.61
C GLY A 452 0.84 -25.19 2.14
N SER A 453 1.08 -24.38 1.11
CA SER A 453 2.43 -24.03 0.65
C SER A 453 3.16 -23.17 1.68
N SER A 454 2.48 -22.17 2.25
CA SER A 454 3.02 -21.32 3.32
C SER A 454 3.26 -22.11 4.61
N HIS A 455 2.32 -22.97 5.02
CA HIS A 455 2.49 -23.80 6.22
C HIS A 455 3.64 -24.79 6.09
N ARG A 456 3.77 -25.44 4.93
CA ARG A 456 4.91 -26.32 4.63
C ARG A 456 6.24 -25.59 4.65
N PHE A 457 6.29 -24.37 4.09
CA PHE A 457 7.48 -23.52 4.15
C PHE A 457 7.87 -23.21 5.61
N ILE A 458 6.92 -22.71 6.41
CA ILE A 458 7.14 -22.39 7.82
C ILE A 458 7.59 -23.64 8.59
N HIS A 459 6.87 -24.76 8.44
CA HIS A 459 7.18 -26.02 9.11
C HIS A 459 8.60 -26.50 8.81
N GLN A 460 8.98 -26.54 7.53
CA GLN A 460 10.30 -27.02 7.13
C GLN A 460 11.42 -26.11 7.64
N VAL A 461 11.22 -24.79 7.61
CA VAL A 461 12.18 -23.82 8.18
C VAL A 461 12.34 -24.04 9.68
N LEU A 462 11.24 -24.08 10.44
CA LEU A 462 11.26 -24.24 11.89
C LEU A 462 11.83 -25.59 12.33
N LYS A 463 11.51 -26.66 11.60
CA LYS A 463 11.98 -28.02 11.88
C LYS A 463 13.46 -28.22 11.56
N ASN A 464 13.91 -27.74 10.40
CA ASN A 464 15.23 -28.08 9.86
C ASN A 464 16.31 -27.05 10.20
N ASN A 465 15.95 -25.81 10.56
CA ASN A 465 16.92 -24.76 10.88
C ASN A 465 16.54 -23.95 12.13
N LYS A 466 16.98 -24.46 13.29
CA LYS A 466 16.68 -23.87 14.60
C LYS A 466 17.28 -22.48 14.81
N ASP A 467 18.46 -22.20 14.23
CA ASP A 467 19.08 -20.87 14.34
C ASP A 467 18.24 -19.83 13.60
N LEU A 468 17.83 -20.14 12.37
CA LEU A 468 16.97 -19.26 11.59
C LEU A 468 15.61 -19.08 12.27
N ALA A 469 15.03 -20.16 12.78
CA ALA A 469 13.80 -20.13 13.57
C ALA A 469 13.92 -19.18 14.78
N GLN A 470 15.01 -19.28 15.55
CA GLN A 470 15.25 -18.45 16.72
C GLN A 470 15.34 -16.96 16.35
N ARG A 471 16.05 -16.61 15.27
CA ARG A 471 16.18 -15.20 14.84
C ARG A 471 14.84 -14.56 14.52
N TYR A 472 13.95 -15.28 13.82
CA TYR A 472 12.62 -14.78 13.49
C TYR A 472 11.67 -14.82 14.68
N TYR A 473 11.81 -15.79 15.60
CA TYR A 473 11.12 -15.78 16.88
C TYR A 473 11.49 -14.53 17.70
N ASP A 474 12.78 -14.22 17.83
CA ASP A 474 13.26 -13.05 18.58
C ASP A 474 12.71 -11.75 17.98
N TYR A 475 12.67 -11.65 16.65
CA TYR A 475 12.05 -10.53 15.95
C TYR A 475 10.53 -10.45 16.18
N ALA A 476 9.81 -11.58 16.09
CA ALA A 476 8.37 -11.61 16.35
C ALA A 476 8.05 -11.19 17.79
N MET A 477 8.85 -11.64 18.77
CA MET A 477 8.75 -11.23 20.17
C MET A 477 9.05 -9.73 20.34
N HIS A 478 10.08 -9.22 19.68
CA HIS A 478 10.39 -7.79 19.66
C HIS A 478 9.23 -6.97 19.09
N ALA A 479 8.68 -7.38 17.95
CA ALA A 479 7.57 -6.71 17.30
C ALA A 479 6.31 -6.73 18.18
N ALA A 480 5.96 -7.88 18.77
CA ALA A 480 4.81 -8.01 19.67
C ALA A 480 4.94 -7.09 20.90
N ARG A 481 6.16 -6.91 21.44
CA ARG A 481 6.42 -6.00 22.56
C ARG A 481 6.17 -4.53 22.22
N GLN A 482 6.32 -4.12 20.94
CA GLN A 482 6.03 -2.74 20.52
C GLN A 482 4.56 -2.36 20.68
N TYR A 483 3.67 -3.35 20.85
CA TYR A 483 2.24 -3.16 21.04
C TYR A 483 1.80 -3.32 22.51
N ARG A 484 2.73 -3.45 23.47
CA ARG A 484 2.35 -3.51 24.90
C ARG A 484 2.07 -2.11 25.42
N GLN A 485 1.07 -2.00 26.29
CA GLN A 485 0.88 -0.81 27.11
C GLN A 485 1.76 -0.90 28.35
N GLU A 486 2.50 0.16 28.66
CA GLU A 486 3.31 0.29 29.87
C GLU A 486 2.44 0.63 31.08
N THR A 487 1.34 1.35 30.88
CA THR A 487 0.44 1.78 31.96
C THR A 487 -0.89 1.01 31.91
N GLU A 488 -1.15 0.16 32.92
CA GLU A 488 -2.47 -0.46 33.09
C GLU A 488 -3.49 0.63 33.51
N ARG A 489 -4.36 1.05 32.58
CA ARG A 489 -5.43 2.02 32.87
C ARG A 489 -6.67 1.32 33.45
N ALA A 490 -7.40 2.05 34.30
CA ALA A 490 -8.60 1.56 34.97
C ALA A 490 -9.73 1.19 33.98
N ILE A 491 -10.54 0.21 34.37
CA ILE A 491 -11.73 -0.27 33.67
C ILE A 491 -12.85 0.79 33.81
N ASP A 492 -13.60 1.09 32.75
CA ASP A 492 -14.77 1.97 32.84
C ASP A 492 -15.99 1.26 33.45
N ASP A 493 -17.00 2.05 33.86
CA ASP A 493 -18.23 1.55 34.51
C ASP A 493 -19.11 0.67 33.60
N GLU A 494 -18.85 0.63 32.28
CA GLU A 494 -19.52 -0.23 31.29
C GLU A 494 -18.81 -1.57 31.09
N GLY A 495 -17.76 -1.87 31.87
CA GLY A 495 -17.03 -3.14 31.81
C GLY A 495 -16.30 -3.38 30.50
N THR A 496 -16.21 -2.36 29.65
CA THR A 496 -15.55 -2.42 28.34
C THR A 496 -14.28 -1.60 28.48
N ARG A 497 -13.09 -2.18 28.31
CA ARG A 497 -11.87 -1.36 28.27
C ARG A 497 -11.88 -0.56 26.96
N THR A 498 -12.63 0.54 26.91
CA THR A 498 -12.55 1.48 25.81
C THR A 498 -11.12 1.99 25.77
N ALA A 499 -10.38 1.52 24.75
CA ALA A 499 -9.07 2.02 24.41
C ALA A 499 -9.22 3.53 24.29
N ALA A 500 -8.64 4.29 25.21
CA ALA A 500 -8.33 5.69 24.94
C ALA A 500 -7.28 5.73 23.79
N ALA A 501 -6.36 6.68 23.80
CA ALA A 501 -5.15 6.58 22.98
C ALA A 501 -4.05 5.71 23.64
N GLY A 502 -4.44 4.83 24.58
CA GLY A 502 -3.53 4.05 25.42
C GLY A 502 -2.46 4.92 26.09
N ASP A 503 -1.19 4.52 25.98
CA ASP A 503 -0.06 5.27 26.55
C ASP A 503 0.11 6.67 25.94
N PHE A 504 -0.46 6.92 24.76
CA PHE A 504 -0.38 8.22 24.09
C PHE A 504 -1.37 9.26 24.62
N THR A 505 -2.39 8.84 25.40
CA THR A 505 -3.45 9.74 25.89
C THR A 505 -2.94 10.96 26.68
N PRO A 506 -1.92 10.88 27.56
CA PRO A 506 -1.46 12.05 28.31
C PRO A 506 -0.88 13.14 27.39
N HIS A 507 -0.28 12.74 26.27
CA HIS A 507 0.20 13.67 25.25
C HIS A 507 -0.97 14.39 24.57
N LEU A 508 -2.05 13.67 24.24
CA LEU A 508 -3.25 14.26 23.64
C LEU A 508 -3.96 15.21 24.60
N GLU A 509 -4.10 14.84 25.86
CA GLU A 509 -4.68 15.70 26.89
C GLU A 509 -3.85 16.97 27.10
N SER A 510 -2.52 16.85 27.08
CA SER A 510 -1.61 18.00 27.14
C SER A 510 -1.83 18.95 25.96
N LEU A 511 -1.82 18.42 24.73
CA LEU A 511 -2.06 19.20 23.52
C LEU A 511 -3.42 19.89 23.54
N PHE A 512 -4.49 19.15 23.87
CA PHE A 512 -5.84 19.67 24.00
C PHE A 512 -5.95 20.76 25.08
N SER A 513 -5.26 20.58 26.21
CA SER A 513 -5.23 21.56 27.30
C SER A 513 -4.47 22.85 26.97
N ASN A 514 -3.67 22.88 25.90
CA ASN A 514 -3.00 24.11 25.48
C ASN A 514 -3.88 25.00 24.58
N LEU A 515 -5.01 24.49 24.09
CA LEU A 515 -5.96 25.25 23.29
C LEU A 515 -6.78 26.23 24.14
N SER A 516 -7.22 27.34 23.52
CA SER A 516 -8.19 28.26 24.11
C SER A 516 -9.57 27.61 24.30
N GLU A 517 -10.41 28.18 25.16
CA GLU A 517 -11.74 27.61 25.45
C GLU A 517 -12.62 27.49 24.20
N ALA A 518 -12.55 28.47 23.28
CA ALA A 518 -13.28 28.43 22.01
C ALA A 518 -12.76 27.33 21.06
N GLU A 519 -11.44 27.18 20.95
CA GLU A 519 -10.82 26.13 20.14
C GLU A 519 -11.11 24.74 20.70
N ARG A 520 -11.09 24.58 22.03
CA ARG A 520 -11.47 23.31 22.68
C ARG A 520 -12.91 22.93 22.39
N ALA A 521 -13.83 23.89 22.38
CA ALA A 521 -15.24 23.62 22.05
C ALA A 521 -15.39 23.11 20.62
N GLN A 522 -14.68 23.71 19.65
CA GLN A 522 -14.67 23.26 18.25
C GLN A 522 -14.09 21.85 18.11
N VAL A 523 -12.92 21.59 18.73
CA VAL A 523 -12.29 20.28 18.70
C VAL A 523 -13.19 19.23 19.36
N LEU A 524 -13.85 19.54 20.48
CA LEU A 524 -14.77 18.62 21.16
C LEU A 524 -15.96 18.22 20.25
N GLU A 525 -16.52 19.15 19.49
CA GLU A 525 -17.61 18.88 18.55
C GLU A 525 -17.16 17.92 17.44
N GLU A 526 -16.00 18.18 16.82
CA GLU A 526 -15.44 17.34 15.75
C GLU A 526 -15.06 15.93 16.27
N ILE A 527 -14.37 15.82 17.41
CA ILE A 527 -13.96 14.50 17.94
C ILE A 527 -15.14 13.67 18.44
N ASN A 528 -16.22 14.29 18.94
CA ASN A 528 -17.43 13.56 19.35
C ASN A 528 -18.12 12.97 18.11
N SER A 529 -18.26 13.76 17.05
CA SER A 529 -18.82 13.31 15.76
C SER A 529 -17.97 12.18 15.17
N HIS A 530 -16.64 12.29 15.28
CA HIS A 530 -15.70 11.26 14.82
C HIS A 530 -15.76 9.99 15.68
N ALA A 531 -16.01 10.09 16.98
CA ALA A 531 -16.22 8.93 17.84
C ALA A 531 -17.46 8.12 17.43
N GLU A 532 -18.55 8.78 17.07
CA GLU A 532 -19.77 8.12 16.54
C GLU A 532 -19.52 7.45 15.19
N TYR A 533 -18.75 8.11 14.32
CA TYR A 533 -18.31 7.55 13.05
C TYR A 533 -17.46 6.28 13.22
N LEU A 534 -16.47 6.29 14.14
CA LEU A 534 -15.64 5.12 14.44
C LEU A 534 -16.45 3.95 14.99
N PHE A 535 -17.43 4.22 15.85
CA PHE A 535 -18.34 3.20 16.36
C PHE A 535 -19.12 2.55 15.22
N THR A 536 -19.65 3.36 14.29
CA THR A 536 -20.41 2.89 13.13
C THR A 536 -19.55 2.03 12.19
N LEU A 537 -18.33 2.48 11.88
CA LEU A 537 -17.38 1.72 11.07
C LEU A 537 -16.99 0.38 11.71
N THR A 538 -16.68 0.39 13.01
CA THR A 538 -16.30 -0.83 13.74
C THR A 538 -17.44 -1.85 13.73
N HIS A 539 -18.67 -1.39 13.95
CA HIS A 539 -19.85 -2.23 13.92
C HIS A 539 -20.09 -2.81 12.52
N SER A 540 -20.09 -1.95 11.48
CA SER A 540 -20.27 -2.36 10.07
C SER A 540 -19.23 -3.40 9.66
N SER A 541 -17.95 -3.12 9.92
CA SER A 541 -16.84 -4.01 9.62
C SER A 541 -17.00 -5.38 10.31
N THR A 542 -17.46 -5.40 11.56
CA THR A 542 -17.68 -6.64 12.30
C THR A 542 -18.82 -7.45 11.69
N GLN A 543 -19.92 -6.80 11.28
CA GLN A 543 -21.01 -7.49 10.58
C GLN A 543 -20.55 -8.06 9.24
N SER A 544 -19.84 -7.26 8.42
CA SER A 544 -19.28 -7.75 7.15
C SER A 544 -18.35 -8.94 7.33
N MET A 545 -17.54 -8.96 8.40
CA MET A 545 -16.68 -10.11 8.72
C MET A 545 -17.52 -11.35 8.94
N LYS A 546 -18.58 -11.23 9.73
CA LYS A 546 -19.46 -12.37 10.03
C LYS A 546 -20.18 -12.88 8.79
N THR A 547 -20.66 -11.98 7.94
CA THR A 547 -21.33 -12.33 6.68
C THR A 547 -20.39 -13.09 5.75
N VAL A 548 -19.14 -12.63 5.57
CA VAL A 548 -18.18 -13.32 4.71
C VAL A 548 -17.86 -14.72 5.22
N ILE A 549 -17.61 -14.89 6.52
CA ILE A 549 -17.33 -16.20 7.11
C ILE A 549 -18.53 -17.15 6.92
N HIS A 550 -19.75 -16.65 7.13
CA HIS A 550 -20.97 -17.44 6.92
C HIS A 550 -21.11 -17.91 5.46
N HIS A 551 -20.98 -16.99 4.50
CA HIS A 551 -21.07 -17.31 3.06
C HIS A 551 -19.95 -18.28 2.63
N LEU A 552 -18.75 -18.15 3.19
CA LEU A 552 -17.67 -19.10 2.94
C LEU A 552 -18.04 -20.51 3.38
N ALA A 553 -18.66 -20.67 4.55
CA ALA A 553 -19.12 -21.96 5.07
C ALA A 553 -20.24 -22.58 4.21
N GLU A 554 -21.12 -21.75 3.63
CA GLU A 554 -22.23 -22.18 2.76
C GLU A 554 -21.79 -22.42 1.30
N GLY A 555 -20.59 -21.99 0.92
CA GLY A 555 -20.08 -22.12 -0.45
C GLY A 555 -20.59 -21.03 -1.41
N GLU A 556 -21.07 -19.91 -0.87
CA GLU A 556 -21.60 -18.77 -1.63
C GLU A 556 -20.50 -17.84 -2.16
N SER A 557 -20.79 -17.03 -3.18
CA SER A 557 -19.77 -16.19 -3.83
C SER A 557 -20.38 -14.96 -4.47
N ASP A 558 -20.90 -14.08 -3.64
CA ASP A 558 -21.66 -12.90 -4.06
C ASP A 558 -21.31 -11.64 -3.28
N ILE A 559 -20.52 -11.74 -2.20
CA ILE A 559 -20.10 -10.57 -1.42
C ILE A 559 -19.07 -9.76 -2.20
N GLN A 560 -19.44 -8.52 -2.49
CA GLN A 560 -18.59 -7.60 -3.24
C GLN A 560 -17.88 -6.57 -2.33
N ARG A 561 -18.03 -6.67 -1.00
CA ARG A 561 -17.39 -5.79 -0.04
C ARG A 561 -16.92 -6.54 1.19
N GLY A 562 -15.62 -6.51 1.43
CA GLY A 562 -15.00 -7.22 2.54
C GLY A 562 -15.02 -6.43 3.85
N PRO A 563 -14.81 -7.10 5.00
CA PRO A 563 -14.58 -6.44 6.28
C PRO A 563 -13.30 -5.61 6.35
N GLY A 564 -13.25 -4.73 7.35
CA GLY A 564 -12.08 -3.96 7.75
C GLY A 564 -12.30 -2.47 7.60
N MET A 565 -12.23 -1.73 8.71
CA MET A 565 -12.28 -0.26 8.70
C MET A 565 -11.23 0.37 7.78
N TYR A 566 -10.09 -0.31 7.57
CA TYR A 566 -9.03 0.15 6.67
C TYR A 566 -9.50 0.26 5.21
N LEU A 567 -10.44 -0.59 4.75
CA LEU A 567 -11.01 -0.48 3.40
C LEU A 567 -11.86 0.78 3.26
N SER A 568 -12.66 1.09 4.27
CA SER A 568 -13.47 2.31 4.34
C SER A 568 -12.59 3.56 4.34
N ARG A 569 -11.52 3.55 5.14
CA ARG A 569 -10.52 4.62 5.20
C ARG A 569 -9.79 4.79 3.88
N TRP A 570 -9.38 3.69 3.26
CA TRP A 570 -8.74 3.71 1.95
C TRP A 570 -9.68 4.27 0.88
N GLN A 571 -10.94 3.81 0.80
CA GLN A 571 -11.93 4.36 -0.14
C GLN A 571 -12.11 5.85 0.05
N THR A 572 -12.20 6.31 1.30
CA THR A 572 -12.33 7.73 1.64
C THR A 572 -11.17 8.55 1.09
N LEU A 573 -9.92 8.12 1.33
CA LEU A 573 -8.73 8.81 0.80
C LEU A 573 -8.71 8.88 -0.73
N MET A 574 -9.24 7.88 -1.41
CA MET A 574 -9.38 7.90 -2.87
C MET A 574 -10.50 8.83 -3.31
N ASP A 575 -11.67 8.75 -2.67
CA ASP A 575 -12.85 9.55 -2.97
C ASP A 575 -12.60 11.05 -2.78
N GLU A 576 -11.83 11.44 -1.76
CA GLU A 576 -11.47 12.83 -1.44
C GLU A 576 -10.31 13.38 -2.28
N THR A 577 -9.67 12.54 -3.11
CA THR A 577 -8.55 12.98 -3.94
C THR A 577 -9.00 14.08 -4.91
N PRO A 578 -8.40 15.29 -4.87
CA PRO A 578 -8.79 16.37 -5.77
C PRO A 578 -8.35 16.07 -7.19
N ILE A 579 -9.21 16.42 -8.15
CA ILE A 579 -9.03 16.18 -9.58
C ILE A 579 -9.40 17.43 -10.36
N THR A 580 -8.61 17.78 -11.37
CA THR A 580 -8.88 18.92 -12.25
C THR A 580 -10.33 18.94 -12.77
N PRO A 581 -10.97 20.12 -12.87
CA PRO A 581 -12.25 20.29 -13.56
C PRO A 581 -12.29 19.61 -14.94
N ALA A 582 -13.46 19.09 -15.33
CA ALA A 582 -13.67 18.40 -16.62
C ALA A 582 -13.86 19.36 -17.80
N ASN A 583 -14.29 20.59 -17.51
CA ASN A 583 -14.55 21.66 -18.46
C ASN A 583 -13.51 22.78 -18.26
N PRO A 584 -13.35 23.71 -19.23
CA PRO A 584 -12.39 24.81 -19.11
C PRO A 584 -12.50 25.59 -17.80
N SER A 585 -13.74 25.78 -17.32
CA SER A 585 -14.05 26.29 -15.98
C SER A 585 -15.09 25.40 -15.30
N GLY A 586 -14.96 25.23 -13.99
CA GLY A 586 -15.85 24.43 -13.16
C GLY A 586 -15.22 24.11 -11.80
N PRO A 587 -15.99 23.52 -10.88
CA PRO A 587 -15.46 23.14 -9.57
C PRO A 587 -14.40 22.04 -9.72
N VAL A 588 -13.44 22.04 -8.80
CA VAL A 588 -12.52 20.90 -8.59
C VAL A 588 -13.37 19.65 -8.37
N ARG A 589 -13.05 18.59 -9.12
CA ARG A 589 -13.67 17.28 -8.97
C ARG A 589 -12.95 16.51 -7.87
N SER A 590 -13.54 15.40 -7.46
CA SER A 590 -12.95 14.48 -6.50
C SER A 590 -12.92 13.06 -7.06
N GLY A 591 -12.14 12.15 -6.47
CA GLY A 591 -12.13 10.74 -6.83
C GLY A 591 -13.52 10.08 -6.87
N LYS A 592 -14.44 10.57 -6.03
CA LYS A 592 -15.84 10.13 -5.98
C LYS A 592 -16.69 10.57 -7.17
N SER A 593 -16.26 11.59 -7.91
CA SER A 593 -17.03 12.14 -9.03
C SER A 593 -17.22 11.10 -10.14
N GLU A 594 -18.45 10.94 -10.65
CA GLU A 594 -18.79 9.95 -11.70
C GLU A 594 -17.86 10.06 -12.91
N SER A 595 -17.62 11.30 -13.40
CA SER A 595 -16.68 11.55 -14.50
C SER A 595 -15.22 11.15 -14.22
N VAL A 596 -14.81 11.05 -12.95
CA VAL A 596 -13.46 10.59 -12.56
C VAL A 596 -13.42 9.06 -12.50
N ARG A 597 -14.48 8.45 -11.96
CA ARG A 597 -14.68 7.00 -11.93
C ARG A 597 -14.69 6.43 -13.37
N ASP A 598 -15.52 6.99 -14.25
CA ASP A 598 -15.55 6.64 -15.68
C ASP A 598 -14.17 6.72 -16.36
N ALA A 599 -13.46 7.84 -16.16
CA ALA A 599 -12.12 8.05 -16.73
C ALA A 599 -11.07 7.07 -16.21
N THR A 600 -11.29 6.51 -15.01
CA THR A 600 -10.40 5.52 -14.39
C THR A 600 -10.58 4.13 -15.01
N THR A 601 -11.76 3.81 -15.54
CA THR A 601 -12.06 2.53 -16.21
C THR A 601 -11.43 2.37 -17.59
N VAL A 602 -10.92 3.47 -18.17
CA VAL A 602 -10.29 3.48 -19.50
C VAL A 602 -8.88 2.90 -19.40
N ASP A 603 -8.64 1.79 -20.07
CA ASP A 603 -7.34 1.12 -20.08
C ASP A 603 -6.34 1.85 -21.01
N ILE A 604 -5.10 1.37 -21.03
CA ILE A 604 -3.99 1.93 -21.80
C ILE A 604 -4.32 1.95 -23.30
N ASP A 605 -5.06 0.97 -23.80
CA ASP A 605 -5.52 0.87 -25.21
C ASP A 605 -6.71 1.80 -25.55
N GLY A 606 -7.23 2.54 -24.55
CA GLY A 606 -8.33 3.49 -24.73
C GLY A 606 -9.72 2.86 -24.68
N LYS A 607 -9.83 1.56 -24.42
CA LYS A 607 -11.13 0.90 -24.24
C LYS A 607 -11.55 0.98 -22.78
N SER A 608 -12.80 1.35 -22.55
CA SER A 608 -13.46 1.08 -21.27
C SER A 608 -13.82 -0.40 -21.23
N LYS A 609 -13.39 -1.11 -20.19
CA LYS A 609 -13.93 -2.44 -19.91
C LYS A 609 -15.34 -2.20 -19.35
N GLY A 610 -16.36 -2.37 -20.18
CA GLY A 610 -17.77 -2.08 -19.85
C GLY A 610 -18.33 -2.79 -18.61
N ASP A 611 -17.59 -3.74 -18.04
CA ASP A 611 -17.94 -4.45 -16.81
C ASP A 611 -17.46 -3.73 -15.53
N ALA A 612 -16.53 -2.77 -15.63
CA ALA A 612 -16.03 -1.99 -14.49
C ALA A 612 -17.05 -0.97 -13.96
N ALA A 613 -17.93 -0.43 -14.82
CA ALA A 613 -18.99 0.49 -14.41
C ALA A 613 -20.04 -0.18 -13.49
N ASN A 614 -20.23 -1.51 -13.58
CA ASN A 614 -21.09 -2.26 -12.66
C ASN A 614 -20.40 -2.57 -11.32
N LEU A 615 -19.07 -2.67 -11.31
CA LEU A 615 -18.23 -2.85 -10.12
C LEU A 615 -18.21 -1.60 -9.24
N GLU A 616 -18.28 -0.41 -9.84
CA GLU A 616 -18.24 0.87 -9.11
C GLU A 616 -19.53 1.15 -8.30
N LYS A 617 -20.69 0.64 -8.74
CA LYS A 617 -21.95 0.78 -7.98
C LYS A 617 -21.96 0.04 -6.64
N VAL A 618 -21.06 -0.92 -6.45
CA VAL A 618 -20.89 -1.63 -5.19
C VAL A 618 -20.19 -0.76 -4.14
N SER A 619 -19.40 0.25 -4.55
CA SER A 619 -18.51 1.02 -3.67
C SER A 619 -19.21 2.05 -2.76
N ASP A 620 -20.47 2.38 -3.01
CA ASP A 620 -21.20 3.34 -2.18
C ASP A 620 -21.85 2.62 -0.98
N SER A 621 -21.20 2.56 0.19
CA SER A 621 -21.92 2.34 1.47
C SER A 621 -21.06 2.39 2.76
N ASP A 622 -20.31 3.46 3.05
CA ASP A 622 -20.07 3.81 4.47
C ASP A 622 -20.43 5.27 4.72
N ALA A 623 -20.75 5.59 5.98
CA ALA A 623 -20.91 6.98 6.41
C ALA A 623 -19.68 7.79 5.98
N ALA A 624 -19.90 9.00 5.46
CA ALA A 624 -18.79 9.90 5.18
C ALA A 624 -18.07 10.23 6.50
N PRO A 625 -16.73 10.35 6.51
CA PRO A 625 -16.05 10.85 7.69
C PRO A 625 -16.58 12.25 8.04
N PRO A 626 -16.74 12.58 9.33
CA PRO A 626 -17.07 13.93 9.73
C PRO A 626 -15.90 14.87 9.44
N ASP A 627 -16.20 16.16 9.28
CA ASP A 627 -15.17 17.18 9.14
C ASP A 627 -14.34 17.29 10.44
N ALA A 628 -13.03 17.23 10.30
CA ALA A 628 -12.05 17.35 11.38
C ALA A 628 -11.03 18.47 11.10
N SER A 629 -11.37 19.41 10.20
CA SER A 629 -10.44 20.43 9.71
C SER A 629 -9.87 21.32 10.80
N ASN A 630 -10.66 21.69 11.83
CA ASN A 630 -10.13 22.51 12.92
C ASN A 630 -9.20 21.70 13.83
N THR A 631 -9.57 20.46 14.15
CA THR A 631 -8.76 19.52 14.93
C THR A 631 -7.40 19.32 14.28
N VAL A 632 -7.38 19.04 12.97
CA VAL A 632 -6.14 18.89 12.19
C VAL A 632 -5.31 20.18 12.24
N ARG A 633 -5.92 21.32 11.90
CA ARG A 633 -5.22 22.62 11.86
C ARG A 633 -4.62 23.02 13.21
N LEU A 634 -5.32 22.76 14.30
CA LEU A 634 -4.94 23.19 15.64
C LEU A 634 -3.93 22.26 16.32
N LEU A 635 -4.01 20.95 16.07
CA LEU A 635 -3.31 19.95 16.88
C LEU A 635 -2.21 19.18 16.15
N VAL A 636 -2.22 19.09 14.80
CA VAL A 636 -1.16 18.39 14.06
C VAL A 636 0.25 18.95 14.31
N PRO A 637 0.49 20.28 14.32
CA PRO A 637 1.83 20.81 14.57
C PRO A 637 2.40 20.35 15.92
N GLY A 638 1.60 20.42 16.99
CA GLY A 638 2.00 19.94 18.31
C GLY A 638 2.11 18.41 18.38
N PHE A 639 1.30 17.68 17.62
CA PHE A 639 1.40 16.23 17.51
C PHE A 639 2.73 15.81 16.85
N GLN A 640 3.16 16.50 15.80
CA GLN A 640 4.47 16.29 15.16
C GLN A 640 5.63 16.54 16.14
N ASP A 641 5.54 17.58 16.99
CA ASP A 641 6.54 17.82 18.04
C ASP A 641 6.60 16.66 19.05
N VAL A 642 5.45 16.14 19.46
CA VAL A 642 5.39 14.97 20.36
C VAL A 642 6.04 13.75 19.69
N LEU A 643 5.71 13.45 18.42
CA LEU A 643 6.29 12.32 17.69
C LEU A 643 7.82 12.45 17.59
N ARG A 644 8.33 13.66 17.36
CA ARG A 644 9.78 13.92 17.29
C ARG A 644 10.46 13.66 18.63
N GLY A 645 9.81 14.02 19.74
CA GLY A 645 10.25 13.65 21.09
C GLY A 645 10.21 12.15 21.41
N VAL A 646 9.42 11.34 20.68
CA VAL A 646 9.40 9.87 20.82
C VAL A 646 10.63 9.24 20.17
N ILE A 647 11.18 9.81 19.10
CA ILE A 647 12.39 9.30 18.39
C ILE A 647 13.66 9.49 19.24
N GLU A 648 13.69 10.54 20.07
CA GLU A 648 14.86 10.88 20.89
C GLU A 648 15.05 9.94 22.08
N LYS A 649 13.99 9.27 22.52
CA LYS A 649 13.97 8.30 23.62
C LYS A 649 14.25 6.89 23.10
#